data_AF-A0A945AUH2-F1
#
_entry.id   AF-A0A945AUH2-F1
#
_cell.length_a   1.000
_cell.length_b   1.000
_cell.length_c   1.000
_cell.angle_alpha   90.00
_cell.angle_beta   90.00
_cell.angle_gamma   90.00
#
_symmetry.space_group_name_H-M   'P 1'
#
loop_
_entity.id
_entity.type
_entity.pdbx_description
1 polymer ?
#
loop_
_entity_poly.entity_id
_entity_poly.type
_entity_poly.pdbx_seq_one_letter_code
_entity_poly.pdbx_strand_id
1 'polypeptide(L)'
;MKAIAATESPNVIVIFVDDQGYYDLGCYGATEVETPRIDAMANEGILFEDYYAAAPICSPSRAGLLTGCYPRRVGNHIWVHRADSTTGIHPDELTLAELFQSNGYATACIGKWHLGFAEPFLPKNQGFDEYFGLLHNLDPVEVVYFGDKGVPLMRNDKVVKQPADPSELTQIYTDEAIAFIERNKKKPFFLYLPHTMLHKPLGVSEPFRGSSNWGEYGDAIQELDHNVGRIVDTLKNLQIDDDTIVVYASDNGRGPGRTPEQKIQGRKLSTYEGGIRVPAIAWGPGVGVQAGTRSKAVVRAMDWYPTLATLAGIAVPEGRVIDGRDITSLLKGDTQFVPAAGLKKTLNAAVPLRRRWEPPEEWSSLIKWNEFNDAFFYHGSEGELAAVRWRNWKLQLTPSPQLYDLANDVGETKPVRNGEISRKLRGMSILFQHEMLADARPQGVVNKPTANGKTVIPRLMSESLNASLGVTYARYGDRTLEMDIYRPNNAWGKLPAVVCIHGGGWANGSRESHGAMAQALASRGYVAATISYRLSGEAKFPAQIHDCKAAVRFLRSHADEYGIDADHIGAIGLSAGGHLTALLATSGGVADLEGNGGNSQLSSVIQAAVPMGAQTDFLSERTREVSAAEPKGVIWQQFLGGTQEERPAVYKAASPLTHLDQGDPPCWFIAGEHDDASTHADVFRRQMNQHGISSGLTVLKDASHGFIGKQVWFDQMVEKADQFLKDSFGGEK
;
A
#
# COMPACT_ATOMS: atom_id res chain seq x y z
N MET A 1 11.10 6.47 -42.24
CA MET A 1 11.09 5.93 -40.87
C MET A 1 9.65 5.58 -40.55
N LYS A 2 9.36 4.32 -40.22
CA LYS A 2 8.01 3.93 -39.79
C LYS A 2 7.87 4.37 -38.33
N ALA A 3 6.94 5.28 -38.06
CA ALA A 3 6.48 5.52 -36.70
C ALA A 3 5.88 4.20 -36.20
N ILE A 4 6.57 3.53 -35.27
CA ILE A 4 5.98 2.48 -34.46
C ILE A 4 5.04 3.22 -33.50
N ALA A 5 3.77 2.84 -33.47
CA ALA A 5 2.81 3.43 -32.55
C ALA A 5 3.31 3.18 -31.12
N ALA A 6 3.40 4.24 -30.31
CA ALA A 6 3.68 4.12 -28.88
C ALA A 6 2.72 3.09 -28.28
N THR A 7 3.24 2.18 -27.46
CA THR A 7 2.41 1.23 -26.71
C THR A 7 1.42 2.00 -25.82
N GLU A 8 0.22 1.46 -25.57
CA GLU A 8 -0.80 2.11 -24.73
C GLU A 8 -0.37 2.28 -23.25
N SER A 9 0.79 1.70 -22.87
CA SER A 9 1.28 1.64 -21.49
C SER A 9 2.81 1.76 -21.44
N PRO A 10 3.39 2.97 -21.43
CA PRO A 10 4.83 3.16 -21.33
C PRO A 10 5.41 2.65 -20.00
N ASN A 11 6.68 2.28 -20.02
CA ASN A 11 7.48 2.08 -18.81
C ASN A 11 7.72 3.41 -18.11
N VAL A 12 7.75 3.39 -16.79
CA VAL A 12 7.89 4.59 -15.96
C VAL A 12 9.06 4.42 -15.01
N ILE A 13 10.03 5.34 -15.08
CA ILE A 13 11.17 5.39 -14.17
C ILE A 13 11.18 6.73 -13.45
N VAL A 14 11.24 6.71 -12.13
CA VAL A 14 11.39 7.91 -11.29
C VAL A 14 12.71 7.80 -10.52
N ILE A 15 13.72 8.52 -10.99
CA ILE A 15 15.01 8.69 -10.32
C ILE A 15 14.87 9.84 -9.32
N PHE A 16 14.96 9.52 -8.03
CA PHE A 16 14.71 10.49 -6.96
C PHE A 16 15.92 10.63 -6.04
N VAL A 17 16.58 11.77 -6.12
CA VAL A 17 17.88 12.02 -5.46
C VAL A 17 17.66 12.62 -4.08
N ASP A 18 18.55 12.30 -3.15
CA ASP A 18 18.51 12.80 -1.78
C ASP A 18 19.45 14.00 -1.61
N ASP A 19 18.97 15.09 -1.00
CA ASP A 19 19.80 16.27 -0.66
C ASP A 19 20.56 16.92 -1.84
N GLN A 20 20.00 16.88 -3.06
CA GLN A 20 20.57 17.61 -4.20
C GLN A 20 20.03 19.04 -4.30
N GLY A 21 20.93 20.02 -4.38
CA GLY A 21 20.61 21.43 -4.55
C GLY A 21 20.28 21.80 -5.98
N TYR A 22 19.55 22.92 -6.15
CA TYR A 22 19.10 23.40 -7.46
C TYR A 22 20.22 23.63 -8.47
N TYR A 23 21.36 24.17 -8.02
CA TYR A 23 22.47 24.57 -8.89
C TYR A 23 23.53 23.48 -9.06
N ASP A 24 23.24 22.22 -8.71
CA ASP A 24 24.25 21.17 -8.55
C ASP A 24 24.55 20.36 -9.82
N LEU A 25 23.85 20.64 -10.91
CA LEU A 25 24.05 20.01 -12.24
C LEU A 25 24.52 21.05 -13.26
N GLY A 26 25.28 20.62 -14.28
CA GLY A 26 25.77 21.48 -15.37
C GLY A 26 24.64 22.20 -16.10
N CYS A 27 23.57 21.48 -16.46
CA CYS A 27 22.35 22.02 -17.04
C CYS A 27 21.59 23.02 -16.13
N TYR A 28 21.91 23.07 -14.84
CA TYR A 28 21.43 24.08 -13.88
C TYR A 28 22.47 25.15 -13.55
N GLY A 29 23.68 25.05 -14.10
CA GLY A 29 24.74 26.07 -13.99
C GLY A 29 25.91 25.70 -13.10
N ALA A 30 26.05 24.44 -12.68
CA ALA A 30 27.26 23.98 -12.00
C ALA A 30 28.46 24.01 -12.97
N THR A 31 29.64 24.38 -12.46
CA THR A 31 30.91 24.41 -13.22
C THR A 31 32.01 23.58 -12.56
N GLU A 32 31.78 23.15 -11.33
CA GLU A 32 32.70 22.43 -10.46
C GLU A 32 32.56 20.90 -10.60
N VAL A 33 31.53 20.45 -11.31
CA VAL A 33 31.22 19.06 -11.64
C VAL A 33 30.90 18.96 -13.12
N GLU A 34 31.21 17.81 -13.72
CA GLU A 34 30.78 17.46 -15.07
C GLU A 34 29.62 16.45 -15.01
N THR A 35 28.44 16.86 -15.49
CA THR A 35 27.25 15.99 -15.54
C THR A 35 26.73 15.77 -16.96
N PRO A 36 27.58 15.29 -17.89
CA PRO A 36 27.24 15.22 -19.32
C PRO A 36 26.03 14.32 -19.62
N ARG A 37 25.77 13.28 -18.81
CA ARG A 37 24.68 12.33 -19.07
C ARG A 37 23.32 12.92 -18.70
N ILE A 38 23.22 13.56 -17.54
CA ILE A 38 22.03 14.27 -17.08
C ILE A 38 21.82 15.53 -17.91
N ASP A 39 22.88 16.23 -18.31
CA ASP A 39 22.79 17.38 -19.20
C ASP A 39 22.25 16.98 -20.59
N ALA A 40 22.68 15.83 -21.12
CA ALA A 40 22.10 15.26 -22.34
C ALA A 40 20.63 14.90 -22.17
N MET A 41 20.25 14.28 -21.04
CA MET A 41 18.84 14.00 -20.71
C MET A 41 17.99 15.28 -20.68
N ALA A 42 18.51 16.39 -20.14
CA ALA A 42 17.84 17.69 -20.17
C ALA A 42 17.70 18.26 -21.59
N ASN A 43 18.73 18.12 -22.43
CA ASN A 43 18.71 18.58 -23.82
C ASN A 43 17.78 17.73 -24.72
N GLU A 44 17.65 16.44 -24.43
CA GLU A 44 16.75 15.52 -25.14
C GLU A 44 15.32 15.52 -24.59
N GLY A 45 15.08 16.23 -23.48
CA GLY A 45 13.79 16.29 -22.80
C GLY A 45 13.38 17.70 -22.39
N ILE A 46 12.69 17.79 -21.25
CA ILE A 46 12.24 19.05 -20.66
C ILE A 46 12.88 19.25 -19.28
N LEU A 47 13.52 20.40 -19.09
CA LEU A 47 14.06 20.87 -17.81
C LEU A 47 13.09 21.84 -17.15
N PHE A 48 12.82 21.66 -15.86
CA PHE A 48 11.93 22.54 -15.10
C PHE A 48 12.71 23.55 -14.27
N GLU A 49 12.54 24.84 -14.57
CA GLU A 49 13.15 25.90 -13.77
C GLU A 49 12.39 26.08 -12.44
N ASP A 50 11.07 25.98 -12.44
CA ASP A 50 10.21 26.20 -11.26
C ASP A 50 9.59 24.88 -10.75
N TYR A 51 10.43 23.88 -10.48
CA TYR A 51 10.01 22.63 -9.84
C TYR A 51 10.16 22.65 -8.31
N TYR A 52 9.13 22.18 -7.61
CA TYR A 52 9.07 22.13 -6.15
C TYR A 52 8.91 20.71 -5.63
N ALA A 53 9.79 20.31 -4.73
CA ALA A 53 9.59 19.17 -3.86
C ALA A 53 8.30 19.33 -3.03
N ALA A 54 7.72 18.21 -2.57
CA ALA A 54 6.49 18.27 -1.76
C ALA A 54 6.73 18.81 -0.34
N ALA A 55 7.98 18.75 0.14
CA ALA A 55 8.43 19.35 1.40
C ALA A 55 9.95 19.61 1.36
N PRO A 56 10.49 20.47 2.23
CA PRO A 56 11.94 20.72 2.31
C PRO A 56 12.68 19.64 3.12
N ILE A 57 12.15 18.42 3.21
CA ILE A 57 12.67 17.31 4.00
C ILE A 57 12.18 15.93 3.48
N CYS A 58 13.01 14.90 3.61
CA CYS A 58 12.91 13.62 2.91
C CYS A 58 11.56 12.88 3.05
N SER A 59 11.17 12.40 4.25
CA SER A 59 9.98 11.54 4.39
C SER A 59 8.69 12.21 3.92
N PRO A 60 8.38 13.46 4.33
CA PRO A 60 7.24 14.19 3.80
C PRO A 60 7.31 14.38 2.28
N SER A 61 8.47 14.70 1.71
CA SER A 61 8.59 14.90 0.27
C SER A 61 8.33 13.62 -0.53
N ARG A 62 8.88 12.49 -0.06
CA ARG A 62 8.67 11.15 -0.65
C ARG A 62 7.21 10.73 -0.55
N ALA A 63 6.55 11.01 0.58
CA ALA A 63 5.13 10.76 0.73
C ALA A 63 4.31 11.56 -0.28
N GLY A 64 4.64 12.84 -0.47
CA GLY A 64 3.91 13.69 -1.41
C GLY A 64 4.11 13.32 -2.89
N LEU A 65 5.31 12.86 -3.27
CA LEU A 65 5.57 12.28 -4.59
C LEU A 65 4.71 11.03 -4.82
N LEU A 66 4.79 10.06 -3.90
CA LEU A 66 4.16 8.76 -4.09
C LEU A 66 2.64 8.79 -3.95
N THR A 67 2.06 9.74 -3.22
CA THR A 67 0.60 9.82 -3.01
C THR A 67 -0.08 10.91 -3.83
N GLY A 68 0.69 11.78 -4.50
CA GLY A 68 0.14 12.94 -5.19
C GLY A 68 -0.55 13.95 -4.27
N CYS A 69 -0.32 13.87 -2.96
CA CYS A 69 -0.97 14.68 -1.95
C CYS A 69 0.04 15.57 -1.22
N TYR A 70 -0.44 16.68 -0.66
CA TYR A 70 0.37 17.40 0.31
C TYR A 70 0.70 16.47 1.48
N PRO A 71 1.92 16.50 2.03
CA PRO A 71 2.27 15.59 3.11
C PRO A 71 1.37 15.77 4.35
N ARG A 72 0.86 16.99 4.57
CA ARG A 72 -0.13 17.31 5.61
C ARG A 72 -1.45 16.55 5.44
N ARG A 73 -1.88 16.31 4.19
CA ARG A 73 -3.11 15.59 3.88
C ARG A 73 -3.01 14.11 4.23
N VAL A 74 -1.82 13.52 4.19
CA VAL A 74 -1.60 12.08 4.40
C VAL A 74 -0.94 11.77 5.75
N GLY A 75 -1.04 12.70 6.70
CA GLY A 75 -0.48 12.55 8.04
C GLY A 75 1.06 12.53 8.10
N ASN A 76 1.76 12.61 6.98
CA ASN A 76 3.20 12.40 6.87
C ASN A 76 3.96 13.73 6.69
N HIS A 77 3.73 14.69 7.58
CA HIS A 77 4.18 16.08 7.43
C HIS A 77 5.17 16.56 8.47
N ILE A 78 5.35 15.80 9.55
CA ILE A 78 6.18 16.17 10.69
C ILE A 78 7.45 15.32 10.64
N TRP A 79 8.56 16.00 10.40
CA TRP A 79 9.90 15.42 10.43
C TRP A 79 10.08 14.17 9.56
N VAL A 80 11.22 13.50 9.70
CA VAL A 80 11.49 12.22 9.04
C VAL A 80 11.17 11.05 9.96
N HIS A 81 10.77 9.93 9.36
CA HIS A 81 10.72 8.66 10.10
C HIS A 81 12.16 8.20 10.38
N ARG A 82 12.38 7.61 11.55
CA ARG A 82 13.66 7.02 12.01
C ARG A 82 13.50 5.54 12.32
N ALA A 83 14.60 4.80 12.44
CA ALA A 83 14.56 3.34 12.66
C ALA A 83 13.72 2.90 13.88
N ASP A 84 13.54 3.78 14.87
CA ASP A 84 12.69 3.58 16.06
C ASP A 84 11.26 4.15 15.92
N SER A 85 10.92 4.76 14.80
CA SER A 85 9.59 5.30 14.53
C SER A 85 8.53 4.20 14.59
N THR A 86 7.50 4.48 15.37
CA THR A 86 6.28 3.66 15.44
C THR A 86 5.22 4.15 14.47
N THR A 87 5.64 4.90 13.45
CA THR A 87 4.78 5.63 12.51
C THR A 87 5.32 5.50 11.10
N GLY A 88 4.49 5.73 10.10
CA GLY A 88 4.86 5.67 8.70
C GLY A 88 3.75 6.17 7.77
N ILE A 89 3.91 5.89 6.48
CA ILE A 89 2.84 6.05 5.50
C ILE A 89 1.64 5.20 5.92
N HIS A 90 0.43 5.76 5.85
CA HIS A 90 -0.75 5.00 6.22
C HIS A 90 -1.04 3.93 5.16
N PRO A 91 -1.31 2.68 5.52
CA PRO A 91 -1.52 1.59 4.55
C PRO A 91 -2.71 1.82 3.61
N ASP A 92 -3.72 2.59 4.03
CA ASP A 92 -4.84 3.00 3.15
C ASP A 92 -4.51 4.12 2.15
N GLU A 93 -3.30 4.70 2.15
CA GLU A 93 -2.92 5.65 1.09
C GLU A 93 -2.65 4.89 -0.21
N LEU A 94 -3.21 5.37 -1.32
CA LEU A 94 -2.96 4.78 -2.63
C LEU A 94 -1.71 5.40 -3.24
N THR A 95 -0.60 4.69 -3.18
CA THR A 95 0.66 5.11 -3.78
C THR A 95 0.66 4.96 -5.30
N LEU A 96 1.60 5.63 -5.98
CA LEU A 96 1.87 5.41 -7.40
C LEU A 96 2.12 3.93 -7.68
N ALA A 97 2.92 3.25 -6.85
CA ALA A 97 3.22 1.85 -7.06
C ALA A 97 1.96 0.96 -7.00
N GLU A 98 1.07 1.15 -6.03
CA GLU A 98 -0.21 0.41 -5.98
C GLU A 98 -1.12 0.72 -7.17
N LEU A 99 -1.15 1.98 -7.60
CA LEU A 99 -1.90 2.40 -8.78
C LEU A 99 -1.39 1.70 -10.04
N PHE A 100 -0.07 1.63 -10.23
CA PHE A 100 0.54 0.94 -11.37
C PHE A 100 0.41 -0.59 -11.27
N GLN A 101 0.68 -1.18 -10.10
CA GLN A 101 0.58 -2.62 -9.85
C GLN A 101 -0.83 -3.15 -10.12
N SER A 102 -1.86 -2.47 -9.62
CA SER A 102 -3.27 -2.83 -9.85
C SER A 102 -3.70 -2.73 -11.33
N ASN A 103 -2.89 -2.09 -12.17
CA ASN A 103 -3.09 -1.98 -13.62
C ASN A 103 -2.06 -2.81 -14.42
N GLY A 104 -1.49 -3.86 -13.81
CA GLY A 104 -0.70 -4.88 -14.51
C GLY A 104 0.78 -4.53 -14.72
N TYR A 105 1.28 -3.46 -14.10
CA TYR A 105 2.71 -3.14 -14.15
C TYR A 105 3.51 -3.99 -13.18
N ALA A 106 4.72 -4.36 -13.58
CA ALA A 106 5.74 -4.79 -12.63
C ALA A 106 6.25 -3.60 -11.83
N THR A 107 6.39 -3.71 -10.52
CA THR A 107 6.78 -2.58 -9.68
C THR A 107 8.03 -2.85 -8.85
N ALA A 108 8.96 -1.89 -8.83
CA ALA A 108 10.17 -1.98 -8.00
C ALA A 108 10.49 -0.67 -7.30
N CYS A 109 10.91 -0.79 -6.03
CA CYS A 109 11.53 0.28 -5.27
C CYS A 109 13.00 -0.09 -5.03
N ILE A 110 13.92 0.67 -5.60
CA ILE A 110 15.36 0.40 -5.51
C ILE A 110 16.05 1.61 -4.87
N GLY A 111 16.42 1.49 -3.60
CA GLY A 111 17.12 2.50 -2.84
C GLY A 111 16.42 2.87 -1.53
N LYS A 112 16.45 4.16 -1.17
CA LYS A 112 15.97 4.69 0.10
C LYS A 112 14.43 4.74 0.17
N TRP A 113 13.85 4.03 1.12
CA TRP A 113 12.39 4.05 1.35
C TRP A 113 11.93 5.26 2.20
N HIS A 114 12.29 5.28 3.49
CA HIS A 114 12.09 6.39 4.41
C HIS A 114 10.63 6.81 4.70
N LEU A 115 9.68 5.89 4.54
CA LEU A 115 8.24 6.11 4.82
C LEU A 115 7.70 5.21 5.93
N GLY A 116 8.58 4.75 6.83
CA GLY A 116 8.26 3.79 7.89
C GLY A 116 9.02 2.49 7.68
N PHE A 117 9.46 1.86 8.77
CA PHE A 117 10.44 0.75 8.70
C PHE A 117 9.96 -0.52 9.40
N ALA A 118 8.72 -0.50 9.88
CA ALA A 118 8.06 -1.62 10.49
C ALA A 118 6.75 -1.87 9.76
N GLU A 119 6.23 -3.09 9.88
CA GLU A 119 4.88 -3.41 9.41
C GLU A 119 3.84 -2.44 10.03
N PRO A 120 2.85 -1.95 9.26
CA PRO A 120 2.55 -2.30 7.87
C PRO A 120 3.21 -1.39 6.80
N PHE A 121 4.24 -0.60 7.11
CA PHE A 121 4.71 0.50 6.24
C PHE A 121 5.79 0.12 5.23
N LEU A 122 6.11 -1.17 5.10
CA LEU A 122 7.18 -1.64 4.22
C LEU A 122 6.80 -1.49 2.74
N PRO A 123 7.78 -1.33 1.82
CA PRO A 123 7.51 -1.16 0.38
C PRO A 123 6.57 -2.21 -0.22
N LYS A 124 6.69 -3.48 0.21
CA LYS A 124 5.85 -4.58 -0.25
C LYS A 124 4.35 -4.38 0.02
N ASN A 125 4.01 -3.61 1.05
CA ASN A 125 2.63 -3.28 1.40
C ASN A 125 2.15 -1.98 0.75
N GLN A 126 2.98 -1.39 -0.11
CA GLN A 126 2.74 -0.13 -0.79
C GLN A 126 2.96 -0.34 -2.30
N GLY A 127 2.53 -1.51 -2.79
CA GLY A 127 2.43 -1.83 -4.21
C GLY A 127 3.74 -2.12 -4.93
N PHE A 128 4.85 -2.36 -4.22
CA PHE A 128 6.12 -2.77 -4.82
C PHE A 128 6.30 -4.30 -4.80
N ASP A 129 6.36 -4.93 -5.96
CA ASP A 129 6.65 -6.37 -6.11
C ASP A 129 8.07 -6.71 -5.66
N GLU A 130 9.02 -5.82 -5.98
CA GLU A 130 10.44 -5.97 -5.65
C GLU A 130 10.94 -4.76 -4.85
N TYR A 131 11.72 -5.05 -3.79
CA TYR A 131 12.44 -4.03 -3.03
C TYR A 131 13.92 -4.39 -2.87
N PHE A 132 14.79 -3.42 -3.13
CA PHE A 132 16.21 -3.51 -2.82
C PHE A 132 16.74 -2.16 -2.32
N GLY A 133 17.28 -2.09 -1.11
CA GLY A 133 17.86 -0.83 -0.64
C GLY A 133 17.81 -0.65 0.87
N LEU A 134 17.98 0.60 1.29
CA LEU A 134 17.91 0.99 2.69
C LEU A 134 16.51 1.42 3.06
N LEU A 135 15.92 0.74 4.03
CA LEU A 135 14.64 1.22 4.56
C LEU A 135 14.87 2.60 5.18
N HIS A 136 16.03 2.78 5.82
CA HIS A 136 16.46 3.88 6.68
C HIS A 136 17.38 4.91 6.02
N ASN A 137 17.66 5.99 6.76
CA ASN A 137 18.81 6.84 6.53
C ASN A 137 20.11 6.18 7.03
N LEU A 138 21.25 6.76 6.63
CA LEU A 138 22.58 6.43 7.15
C LEU A 138 23.02 7.41 8.25
N ASP A 139 22.06 8.08 8.89
CA ASP A 139 22.29 9.12 9.88
C ASP A 139 22.81 8.54 11.21
N PRO A 140 23.42 9.37 12.08
CA PRO A 140 23.91 8.91 13.38
C PRO A 140 22.84 8.26 14.27
N VAL A 141 21.56 8.65 14.13
CA VAL A 141 20.45 8.08 14.90
C VAL A 141 20.29 6.59 14.58
N GLU A 142 20.37 6.24 13.31
CA GLU A 142 20.28 4.88 12.80
C GLU A 142 21.52 4.07 13.19
N VAL A 143 22.71 4.68 13.15
CA VAL A 143 23.95 4.05 13.65
C VAL A 143 23.81 3.69 15.14
N VAL A 144 23.24 4.58 15.96
CA VAL A 144 22.98 4.29 17.38
C VAL A 144 21.94 3.18 17.54
N TYR A 145 20.87 3.21 16.75
CA TYR A 145 19.81 2.20 16.81
C TYR A 145 20.32 0.79 16.47
N PHE A 146 21.12 0.67 15.41
CA PHE A 146 21.66 -0.62 14.95
C PHE A 146 22.96 -1.02 15.67
N GLY A 147 23.58 -0.10 16.40
CA GLY A 147 24.84 -0.31 17.10
C GLY A 147 25.94 -0.82 16.16
N ASP A 148 26.77 -1.73 16.67
CA ASP A 148 27.94 -2.27 15.96
C ASP A 148 27.59 -3.04 14.67
N LYS A 149 26.33 -3.46 14.50
CA LYS A 149 25.90 -4.10 13.24
C LYS A 149 25.81 -3.09 12.10
N GLY A 150 25.52 -1.82 12.40
CA GLY A 150 25.25 -0.77 11.42
C GLY A 150 23.98 -1.00 10.59
N VAL A 151 23.68 -0.07 9.67
CA VAL A 151 22.42 -0.06 8.92
C VAL A 151 22.36 -1.23 7.92
N PRO A 152 21.29 -2.04 7.88
CA PRO A 152 21.19 -3.16 6.96
C PRO A 152 20.75 -2.72 5.55
N LEU A 153 21.42 -3.26 4.54
CA LEU A 153 20.95 -3.30 3.15
C LEU A 153 20.00 -4.48 2.97
N MET A 154 18.81 -4.20 2.46
CA MET A 154 17.71 -5.16 2.39
C MET A 154 17.41 -5.56 0.94
N ARG A 155 16.99 -6.82 0.75
CA ARG A 155 16.24 -7.28 -0.41
C ARG A 155 14.94 -7.87 0.09
N ASN A 156 13.82 -7.23 -0.21
CA ASN A 156 12.52 -7.51 0.41
C ASN A 156 12.68 -7.56 1.94
N ASP A 157 12.31 -8.68 2.57
CA ASP A 157 12.40 -8.86 4.02
C ASP A 157 13.75 -9.44 4.51
N LYS A 158 14.75 -9.57 3.63
CA LYS A 158 16.04 -10.21 3.97
C LYS A 158 17.19 -9.21 3.97
N VAL A 159 18.03 -9.26 5.00
CA VAL A 159 19.31 -8.54 5.03
C VAL A 159 20.28 -9.19 4.05
N VAL A 160 20.80 -8.42 3.09
CA VAL A 160 21.79 -8.90 2.11
C VAL A 160 23.22 -8.45 2.46
N LYS A 161 23.37 -7.29 3.11
CA LYS A 161 24.66 -6.78 3.60
C LYS A 161 24.42 -5.91 4.83
N GLN A 162 25.29 -6.03 5.84
CA GLN A 162 25.22 -5.22 7.05
C GLN A 162 26.63 -5.13 7.68
N PRO A 163 27.22 -3.92 7.84
CA PRO A 163 26.65 -2.62 7.48
C PRO A 163 26.60 -2.39 5.97
N ALA A 164 25.62 -1.60 5.52
CA ALA A 164 25.62 -1.04 4.18
C ALA A 164 26.82 -0.10 4.00
N ASP A 165 27.51 -0.21 2.86
CA ASP A 165 28.65 0.65 2.52
C ASP A 165 28.16 1.79 1.62
N PRO A 166 28.20 3.06 2.07
CA PRO A 166 27.74 4.20 1.28
C PRO A 166 28.44 4.31 -0.09
N SER A 167 29.71 3.88 -0.20
CA SER A 167 30.51 3.99 -1.43
C SER A 167 30.12 2.99 -2.52
N GLU A 168 29.28 2.01 -2.20
CA GLU A 168 28.80 1.02 -3.16
C GLU A 168 27.36 1.29 -3.63
N LEU A 169 26.59 2.09 -2.87
CA LEU A 169 25.12 2.15 -3.03
C LEU A 169 24.68 2.68 -4.39
N THR A 170 25.32 3.74 -4.91
CA THR A 170 24.93 4.34 -6.20
C THR A 170 25.07 3.32 -7.33
N GLN A 171 26.20 2.63 -7.40
CA GLN A 171 26.44 1.59 -8.41
C GLN A 171 25.49 0.41 -8.22
N ILE A 172 25.37 -0.16 -7.01
CA ILE A 172 24.55 -1.36 -6.79
C ILE A 172 23.07 -1.08 -7.05
N TYR A 173 22.53 0.08 -6.64
CA TYR A 173 21.15 0.44 -6.96
C TYR A 173 20.93 0.54 -8.48
N THR A 174 21.93 1.05 -9.20
CA THR A 174 21.87 1.13 -10.67
C THR A 174 21.92 -0.24 -11.32
N ASP A 175 22.77 -1.14 -10.81
CA ASP A 175 22.88 -2.51 -11.29
C ASP A 175 21.56 -3.29 -11.08
N GLU A 176 20.93 -3.13 -9.91
CA GLU A 176 19.62 -3.72 -9.61
C GLU A 176 18.51 -3.15 -10.49
N ALA A 177 18.54 -1.83 -10.75
CA ALA A 177 17.61 -1.16 -11.65
C ALA A 177 17.74 -1.69 -13.09
N ILE A 178 18.96 -1.80 -13.62
CA ILE A 178 19.23 -2.37 -14.95
C ILE A 178 18.74 -3.81 -15.00
N ALA A 179 19.05 -4.63 -13.99
CA ALA A 179 18.60 -6.01 -13.95
C ALA A 179 17.06 -6.13 -13.91
N PHE A 180 16.38 -5.25 -13.18
CA PHE A 180 14.92 -5.18 -13.16
C PHE A 180 14.36 -4.79 -14.55
N ILE A 181 14.93 -3.78 -15.20
CA ILE A 181 14.54 -3.36 -16.55
C ILE A 181 14.70 -4.52 -17.54
N GLU A 182 15.84 -5.20 -17.53
CA GLU A 182 16.13 -6.33 -18.43
C GLU A 182 15.16 -7.50 -18.26
N ARG A 183 14.80 -7.85 -17.01
CA ARG A 183 13.82 -8.89 -16.70
C ARG A 183 12.42 -8.53 -17.18
N ASN A 184 12.07 -7.25 -17.09
CA ASN A 184 10.70 -6.79 -17.31
C ASN A 184 10.46 -6.18 -18.70
N LYS A 185 11.46 -6.03 -19.57
CA LYS A 185 11.37 -5.39 -20.91
C LYS A 185 10.24 -5.84 -21.86
N LYS A 186 9.52 -6.92 -21.55
CA LYS A 186 8.37 -7.44 -22.33
C LYS A 186 7.01 -7.08 -21.72
N LYS A 187 6.97 -6.45 -20.55
CA LYS A 187 5.77 -5.98 -19.86
C LYS A 187 6.02 -4.58 -19.30
N PRO A 188 4.99 -3.73 -19.17
CA PRO A 188 5.19 -2.40 -18.61
C PRO A 188 5.67 -2.49 -17.16
N PHE A 189 6.54 -1.56 -16.76
CA PHE A 189 7.07 -1.51 -15.41
C PHE A 189 7.10 -0.09 -14.82
N PHE A 190 6.95 -0.01 -13.50
CA PHE A 190 7.14 1.19 -12.70
C PHE A 190 8.35 0.99 -11.78
N LEU A 191 9.43 1.72 -12.05
CA LEU A 191 10.65 1.71 -11.25
C LEU A 191 10.77 3.03 -10.49
N TYR A 192 10.65 2.96 -9.18
CA TYR A 192 11.04 4.05 -8.28
C TYR A 192 12.49 3.80 -7.83
N LEU A 193 13.41 4.68 -8.23
CA LEU A 193 14.84 4.61 -7.93
C LEU A 193 15.26 5.78 -7.00
N PRO A 194 14.91 5.71 -5.71
CA PRO A 194 15.33 6.71 -4.74
C PRO A 194 16.79 6.51 -4.30
N HIS A 195 17.74 7.21 -4.93
CA HIS A 195 19.14 7.14 -4.48
C HIS A 195 19.29 7.65 -3.03
N THR A 196 20.19 7.03 -2.26
CA THR A 196 20.58 7.49 -0.92
C THR A 196 21.60 8.63 -1.01
N MET A 197 22.45 8.61 -2.03
CA MET A 197 23.28 9.75 -2.36
C MET A 197 22.38 10.87 -2.91
N LEU A 198 22.61 12.13 -2.54
CA LEU A 198 23.82 12.74 -1.98
C LEU A 198 23.73 13.04 -0.47
N HIS A 199 22.88 12.32 0.26
CA HIS A 199 22.75 12.46 1.71
C HIS A 199 24.02 12.01 2.42
N LYS A 200 24.30 12.62 3.58
CA LYS A 200 25.43 12.22 4.42
C LYS A 200 25.12 10.95 5.22
N PRO A 201 26.14 10.15 5.61
CA PRO A 201 27.53 10.22 5.17
C PRO A 201 27.65 9.93 3.66
N LEU A 202 28.50 10.70 3.00
CA LEU A 202 28.80 10.49 1.59
C LEU A 202 29.64 9.23 1.41
N GLY A 203 29.50 8.60 0.25
CA GLY A 203 30.36 7.52 -0.18
C GLY A 203 30.46 7.55 -1.70
N VAL A 204 31.69 7.39 -2.17
CA VAL A 204 32.03 7.41 -3.60
C VAL A 204 32.91 6.22 -3.90
N SER A 205 32.60 5.52 -4.98
CA SER A 205 33.39 4.41 -5.49
C SER A 205 34.77 4.90 -5.93
N GLU A 206 35.76 4.01 -5.89
CA GLU A 206 37.16 4.34 -6.17
C GLU A 206 37.37 5.15 -7.48
N PRO A 207 36.74 4.78 -8.62
CA PRO A 207 36.95 5.50 -9.90
C PRO A 207 36.53 6.96 -9.90
N PHE A 208 35.64 7.38 -9.00
CA PHE A 208 35.10 8.73 -8.95
C PHE A 208 35.73 9.59 -7.84
N ARG A 209 36.57 9.01 -6.97
CA ARG A 209 37.24 9.78 -5.91
C ARG A 209 38.16 10.84 -6.50
N GLY A 210 37.94 12.10 -6.12
CA GLY A 210 38.68 13.25 -6.62
C GLY A 210 38.40 13.57 -8.09
N SER A 211 37.29 13.08 -8.65
CA SER A 211 36.93 13.32 -10.05
C SER A 211 36.35 14.71 -10.30
N SER A 212 35.92 15.42 -9.26
CA SER A 212 35.32 16.75 -9.36
C SER A 212 36.17 17.85 -8.69
N ASN A 213 35.84 19.11 -8.99
CA ASN A 213 36.40 20.27 -8.30
C ASN A 213 35.56 20.68 -7.07
N TRP A 214 34.72 19.77 -6.54
CA TRP A 214 33.82 20.06 -5.42
C TRP A 214 33.88 19.00 -4.29
N GLY A 215 35.01 18.29 -4.21
CA GLY A 215 35.26 17.26 -3.20
C GLY A 215 34.28 16.10 -3.29
N GLU A 216 34.16 15.32 -2.21
CA GLU A 216 33.38 14.08 -2.22
C GLU A 216 31.91 14.25 -2.61
N TYR A 217 31.31 15.42 -2.36
CA TYR A 217 29.95 15.72 -2.80
C TYR A 217 29.86 15.85 -4.34
N GLY A 218 30.81 16.56 -4.94
CA GLY A 218 30.89 16.68 -6.40
C GLY A 218 31.25 15.35 -7.06
N ASP A 219 32.13 14.58 -6.43
CA ASP A 219 32.52 13.25 -6.89
C ASP A 219 31.30 12.31 -6.93
N ALA A 220 30.47 12.35 -5.88
CA ALA A 220 29.21 11.61 -5.83
C ALA A 220 28.19 12.08 -6.89
N ILE A 221 28.18 13.36 -7.26
CA ILE A 221 27.36 13.88 -8.37
C ILE A 221 27.84 13.30 -9.70
N GLN A 222 29.14 13.27 -9.95
CA GLN A 222 29.67 12.70 -11.21
C GLN A 222 29.46 11.19 -11.29
N GLU A 223 29.55 10.47 -10.16
CA GLU A 223 29.18 9.06 -10.10
C GLU A 223 27.69 8.84 -10.38
N LEU A 224 26.82 9.68 -9.82
CA LEU A 224 25.38 9.64 -10.08
C LEU A 224 25.07 9.91 -11.56
N ASP A 225 25.70 10.93 -12.16
CA ASP A 225 25.57 11.24 -13.58
C ASP A 225 25.93 10.05 -14.47
N HIS A 226 27.09 9.44 -14.21
CA HIS A 226 27.53 8.25 -14.93
C HIS A 226 26.48 7.13 -14.86
N ASN A 227 25.95 6.87 -13.67
CA ASN A 227 24.98 5.79 -13.44
C ASN A 227 23.59 6.07 -14.03
N VAL A 228 23.11 7.32 -13.99
CA VAL A 228 21.92 7.74 -14.75
C VAL A 228 22.15 7.48 -16.25
N GLY A 229 23.35 7.78 -16.74
CA GLY A 229 23.77 7.46 -18.10
C GLY A 229 23.64 5.99 -18.46
N ARG A 230 24.06 5.08 -17.55
CA ARG A 230 23.96 3.63 -17.74
C ARG A 230 22.51 3.15 -17.87
N ILE A 231 21.58 3.75 -17.13
CA ILE A 231 20.14 3.43 -17.24
C ILE A 231 19.63 3.82 -18.62
N VAL A 232 19.89 5.06 -19.06
CA VAL A 232 19.48 5.54 -20.39
C VAL A 232 20.10 4.70 -21.51
N ASP A 233 21.38 4.34 -21.41
CA ASP A 233 22.04 3.46 -22.38
C ASP A 233 21.38 2.07 -22.41
N THR A 234 21.00 1.54 -21.26
CA THR A 234 20.29 0.26 -21.16
C THR A 234 18.95 0.31 -21.89
N LEU A 235 18.16 1.37 -21.71
CA LEU A 235 16.88 1.55 -22.41
C LEU A 235 17.07 1.57 -23.94
N LYS A 236 18.06 2.34 -24.42
CA LYS A 236 18.41 2.43 -25.84
C LYS A 236 18.92 1.09 -26.39
N ASN A 237 19.77 0.39 -25.66
CA ASN A 237 20.30 -0.92 -26.05
C ASN A 237 19.22 -2.01 -26.11
N LEU A 238 18.23 -1.95 -25.21
CA LEU A 238 17.08 -2.84 -25.21
C LEU A 238 15.98 -2.43 -26.20
N GLN A 239 16.10 -1.26 -26.84
CA GLN A 239 15.13 -0.68 -27.77
C GLN A 239 13.75 -0.49 -27.15
N ILE A 240 13.72 -0.05 -25.89
CA ILE A 240 12.48 0.26 -25.15
C ILE A 240 12.44 1.73 -24.73
N ASP A 241 13.40 2.54 -25.15
CA ASP A 241 13.44 3.98 -24.90
C ASP A 241 12.25 4.71 -25.54
N ASP A 242 11.76 4.23 -26.69
CA ASP A 242 10.58 4.80 -27.35
C ASP A 242 9.29 4.63 -26.51
N ASP A 243 9.25 3.65 -25.62
CA ASP A 243 8.12 3.35 -24.74
C ASP A 243 8.42 3.68 -23.27
N THR A 244 9.38 4.57 -22.96
CA THR A 244 9.78 4.85 -21.58
C THR A 244 9.75 6.35 -21.25
N ILE A 245 9.16 6.69 -20.09
CA ILE A 245 9.29 8.00 -19.45
C ILE A 245 10.23 7.90 -18.25
N VAL A 246 11.23 8.77 -18.20
CA VAL A 246 12.17 8.91 -17.09
C VAL A 246 12.03 10.30 -16.48
N VAL A 247 11.71 10.33 -15.19
CA VAL A 247 11.70 11.55 -14.36
C VAL A 247 12.94 11.53 -13.48
N TYR A 248 13.74 12.59 -13.53
CA TYR A 248 14.83 12.84 -12.59
C TYR A 248 14.44 14.03 -11.71
N ALA A 249 14.48 13.91 -10.39
CA ALA A 249 14.26 15.01 -9.47
C ALA A 249 14.94 14.80 -8.10
N SER A 250 15.09 15.85 -7.30
CA SER A 250 15.51 15.74 -5.88
C SER A 250 14.32 15.75 -4.92
N ASP A 251 14.48 15.14 -3.74
CA ASP A 251 13.48 15.13 -2.68
C ASP A 251 13.42 16.43 -1.87
N ASN A 252 14.53 17.14 -1.73
CA ASN A 252 14.61 18.46 -1.13
C ASN A 252 15.93 19.14 -1.52
N GLY A 253 16.08 20.41 -1.16
CA GLY A 253 17.33 21.13 -1.36
C GLY A 253 18.48 20.55 -0.53
N ARG A 254 19.71 20.89 -0.90
CA ARG A 254 20.93 20.43 -0.22
C ARG A 254 21.02 20.93 1.23
N GLY A 255 21.40 20.06 2.17
CA GLY A 255 21.94 20.45 3.47
C GLY A 255 23.47 20.36 3.45
N PRO A 256 24.24 21.46 3.58
CA PRO A 256 23.97 22.72 4.27
C PRO A 256 23.62 23.94 3.37
N GLY A 257 23.16 23.72 2.13
CA GLY A 257 23.07 24.72 1.05
C GLY A 257 24.29 24.64 0.13
N ARG A 258 24.27 25.29 -1.05
CA ARG A 258 25.39 25.24 -2.02
C ARG A 258 26.58 26.08 -1.56
N THR A 259 26.41 27.40 -1.61
CA THR A 259 27.34 28.44 -1.14
C THR A 259 26.52 29.60 -0.57
N PRO A 260 27.10 30.50 0.24
CA PRO A 260 26.41 31.70 0.71
C PRO A 260 25.93 32.62 -0.44
N GLU A 261 26.62 32.60 -1.59
CA GLU A 261 26.35 33.44 -2.76
C GLU A 261 25.35 32.82 -3.76
N GLN A 262 24.79 31.64 -3.45
CA GLN A 262 23.80 31.02 -4.32
C GLN A 262 22.60 31.97 -4.55
N LYS A 263 22.06 31.97 -5.78
CA LYS A 263 21.01 32.93 -6.19
C LYS A 263 19.67 32.75 -5.48
N ILE A 264 19.41 31.55 -4.94
CA ILE A 264 18.17 31.22 -4.22
C ILE A 264 18.45 31.04 -2.74
N GLN A 265 17.66 31.67 -1.88
CA GLN A 265 17.90 31.63 -0.44
C GLN A 265 17.52 30.29 0.17
N GLY A 266 18.22 29.88 1.24
CA GLY A 266 17.86 28.72 2.05
C GLY A 266 18.57 27.43 1.66
N ARG A 267 18.13 26.35 2.32
CA ARG A 267 18.71 25.00 2.29
C ARG A 267 17.68 23.98 2.78
N LYS A 268 18.03 22.70 2.80
CA LYS A 268 17.24 21.64 3.48
C LYS A 268 16.64 22.16 4.80
N LEU A 269 15.39 21.78 5.07
CA LEU A 269 14.54 22.20 6.20
C LEU A 269 13.91 23.60 6.09
N SER A 270 14.34 24.44 5.14
CA SER A 270 13.76 25.78 4.98
C SER A 270 12.74 25.84 3.84
N THR A 271 11.72 26.70 3.99
CA THR A 271 10.72 26.97 2.95
C THR A 271 11.09 28.12 2.00
N TYR A 272 12.31 28.67 2.16
CA TYR A 272 12.92 29.50 1.12
C TYR A 272 13.25 28.64 -0.11
N GLU A 273 13.40 29.29 -1.27
CA GLU A 273 13.53 28.62 -2.57
C GLU A 273 14.61 27.53 -2.59
N GLY A 274 15.79 27.76 -2.02
CA GLY A 274 16.90 26.79 -1.96
C GLY A 274 16.67 25.55 -1.08
N GLY A 275 15.59 25.50 -0.30
CA GLY A 275 15.21 24.32 0.47
C GLY A 275 14.22 23.38 -0.21
N ILE A 276 13.47 23.88 -1.19
CA ILE A 276 12.32 23.16 -1.77
C ILE A 276 12.22 23.27 -3.29
N ARG A 277 12.79 24.30 -3.91
CA ARG A 277 12.99 24.39 -5.36
C ARG A 277 14.24 23.59 -5.70
N VAL A 278 14.07 22.56 -6.51
CA VAL A 278 15.09 21.51 -6.73
C VAL A 278 15.19 21.17 -8.22
N PRO A 279 16.30 20.55 -8.69
CA PRO A 279 16.41 20.22 -10.11
C PRO A 279 15.37 19.14 -10.46
N ALA A 280 14.79 19.25 -11.66
CA ALA A 280 13.91 18.25 -12.22
C ALA A 280 13.93 18.24 -13.75
N ILE A 281 13.96 17.04 -14.32
CA ILE A 281 14.01 16.79 -15.76
C ILE A 281 13.03 15.65 -16.07
N ALA A 282 12.28 15.77 -17.17
CA ALA A 282 11.57 14.65 -17.76
C ALA A 282 12.14 14.34 -19.14
N TRP A 283 12.41 13.06 -19.40
CA TRP A 283 12.94 12.56 -20.66
C TRP A 283 12.11 11.37 -21.12
N GLY A 284 11.71 11.38 -22.38
CA GLY A 284 10.87 10.34 -22.97
C GLY A 284 10.38 10.80 -24.33
N PRO A 285 11.28 11.05 -25.30
CA PRO A 285 10.90 11.56 -26.60
C PRO A 285 9.93 10.64 -27.34
N GLY A 286 10.06 9.31 -27.19
CA GLY A 286 9.15 8.35 -27.82
C GLY A 286 7.73 8.35 -27.26
N VAL A 287 7.55 8.70 -25.98
CA VAL A 287 6.22 8.91 -25.37
C VAL A 287 5.67 10.33 -25.59
N GLY A 288 6.37 11.13 -26.40
CA GLY A 288 5.95 12.48 -26.81
C GLY A 288 6.33 13.60 -25.84
N VAL A 289 7.31 13.40 -24.95
CA VAL A 289 7.88 14.52 -24.19
C VAL A 289 8.63 15.44 -25.16
N GLN A 290 8.35 16.74 -25.10
CA GLN A 290 9.06 17.74 -25.91
C GLN A 290 10.56 17.77 -25.56
N ALA A 291 11.40 17.90 -26.58
CA ALA A 291 12.85 17.89 -26.45
C ALA A 291 13.45 19.31 -26.50
N GLY A 292 14.50 19.54 -25.72
CA GLY A 292 15.27 20.79 -25.72
C GLY A 292 14.54 21.97 -25.08
N THR A 293 13.54 21.71 -24.24
CA THR A 293 12.71 22.77 -23.64
C THR A 293 13.11 23.06 -22.20
N ARG A 294 13.15 24.35 -21.84
CA ARG A 294 13.23 24.83 -20.46
C ARG A 294 11.89 25.45 -20.07
N SER A 295 11.25 24.93 -19.02
CA SER A 295 9.92 25.36 -18.59
C SER A 295 9.96 26.17 -17.31
N LYS A 296 9.28 27.33 -17.33
CA LYS A 296 9.03 28.19 -16.16
C LYS A 296 7.67 27.94 -15.51
N ALA A 297 6.93 26.92 -15.98
CA ALA A 297 5.69 26.54 -15.34
C ALA A 297 6.00 26.04 -13.92
N VAL A 298 5.18 26.43 -12.94
CA VAL A 298 5.30 25.92 -11.57
C VAL A 298 4.85 24.46 -11.58
N VAL A 299 5.78 23.54 -11.36
CA VAL A 299 5.54 22.09 -11.28
C VAL A 299 5.90 21.60 -9.89
N ARG A 300 5.18 20.60 -9.39
CA ARG A 300 5.34 20.07 -8.03
C ARG A 300 5.56 18.57 -8.07
N ALA A 301 6.23 18.02 -7.06
CA ALA A 301 6.41 16.57 -6.94
C ALA A 301 5.06 15.80 -6.99
N MET A 302 4.01 16.35 -6.37
CA MET A 302 2.66 15.76 -6.40
C MET A 302 2.06 15.69 -7.81
N ASP A 303 2.44 16.60 -8.72
CA ASP A 303 1.91 16.65 -10.08
C ASP A 303 2.31 15.40 -10.89
N TRP A 304 3.40 14.72 -10.52
CA TRP A 304 3.81 13.47 -11.17
C TRP A 304 2.78 12.34 -11.00
N TYR A 305 2.03 12.32 -9.91
CA TYR A 305 1.06 11.26 -9.64
C TYR A 305 -0.01 11.12 -10.74
N PRO A 306 -0.86 12.14 -11.00
CA PRO A 306 -1.86 12.05 -12.07
C PRO A 306 -1.23 12.08 -13.47
N THR A 307 -0.06 12.69 -13.62
CA THR A 307 0.61 12.82 -14.92
C THR A 307 1.14 11.48 -15.43
N LEU A 308 1.86 10.75 -14.58
CA LEU A 308 2.39 9.43 -14.92
C LEU A 308 1.23 8.44 -15.16
N ALA A 309 0.17 8.51 -14.35
CA ALA A 309 -1.04 7.74 -14.58
C ALA A 309 -1.69 8.04 -15.94
N THR A 310 -1.81 9.32 -16.32
CA THR A 310 -2.34 9.72 -17.64
C THR A 310 -1.47 9.20 -18.78
N LEU A 311 -0.14 9.30 -18.67
CA LEU A 311 0.76 8.78 -19.71
C LEU A 311 0.64 7.25 -19.86
N ALA A 312 0.32 6.55 -18.77
CA ALA A 312 0.07 5.12 -18.73
C ALA A 312 -1.36 4.69 -19.12
N GLY A 313 -2.25 5.64 -19.44
CA GLY A 313 -3.67 5.36 -19.68
C GLY A 313 -4.47 4.96 -18.44
N ILE A 314 -3.89 5.14 -17.24
CA ILE A 314 -4.51 4.76 -15.96
C ILE A 314 -5.34 5.93 -15.43
N ALA A 315 -6.63 5.69 -15.19
CA ALA A 315 -7.49 6.66 -14.51
C ALA A 315 -7.23 6.63 -13.00
N VAL A 316 -6.98 7.79 -12.40
CA VAL A 316 -6.87 7.90 -10.94
C VAL A 316 -8.27 7.65 -10.34
N PRO A 317 -8.45 6.63 -9.47
CA PRO A 317 -9.74 6.32 -8.86
C PRO A 317 -10.35 7.54 -8.16
N GLU A 318 -11.69 7.66 -8.16
CA GLU A 318 -12.42 8.70 -7.43
C GLU A 318 -12.27 8.55 -5.89
N GLY A 319 -13.12 9.17 -5.06
CA GLY A 319 -13.20 8.88 -3.62
C GLY A 319 -12.11 9.49 -2.72
N ARG A 320 -10.88 9.71 -3.20
CA ARG A 320 -9.83 10.43 -2.46
C ARG A 320 -9.44 11.74 -3.13
N VAL A 321 -9.19 12.73 -2.29
CA VAL A 321 -8.61 14.01 -2.71
C VAL A 321 -7.11 13.79 -2.97
N ILE A 322 -6.71 14.12 -4.21
CA ILE A 322 -5.34 14.17 -4.69
C ILE A 322 -5.05 15.62 -5.08
N ASP A 323 -3.89 16.13 -4.69
CA ASP A 323 -3.52 17.55 -4.85
C ASP A 323 -2.75 17.84 -6.13
N GLY A 324 -2.07 16.83 -6.66
CA GLY A 324 -1.33 16.89 -7.91
C GLY A 324 -2.19 17.25 -9.10
N ARG A 325 -1.64 18.06 -10.00
CA ARG A 325 -2.26 18.43 -11.28
C ARG A 325 -1.62 17.61 -12.41
N ASP A 326 -2.41 17.26 -13.40
CA ASP A 326 -1.90 16.60 -14.61
C ASP A 326 -1.18 17.61 -15.52
N ILE A 327 0.13 17.41 -15.71
CA ILE A 327 0.99 18.26 -16.53
C ILE A 327 1.27 17.67 -17.91
N THR A 328 0.55 16.63 -18.34
CA THR A 328 0.81 15.94 -19.62
C THR A 328 0.77 16.89 -20.82
N SER A 329 -0.17 17.85 -20.86
CA SER A 329 -0.21 18.87 -21.93
C SER A 329 1.02 19.77 -21.95
N LEU A 330 1.63 20.04 -20.78
CA LEU A 330 2.91 20.74 -20.71
C LEU A 330 4.04 19.85 -21.21
N LEU A 331 4.08 18.57 -20.83
CA LEU A 331 5.10 17.63 -21.30
C LEU A 331 5.08 17.46 -22.81
N LYS A 332 3.89 17.37 -23.42
CA LYS A 332 3.70 17.19 -24.87
C LYS A 332 3.87 18.47 -25.69
N GLY A 333 4.06 19.62 -25.04
CA GLY A 333 4.21 20.91 -25.72
C GLY A 333 2.90 21.50 -26.25
N ASP A 334 1.74 20.95 -25.87
CA ASP A 334 0.42 21.50 -26.22
C ASP A 334 0.20 22.89 -25.60
N THR A 335 0.80 23.12 -24.42
CA THR A 335 0.72 24.37 -23.66
C THR A 335 2.06 24.71 -22.99
N GLN A 336 2.31 26.00 -22.74
CA GLN A 336 3.47 26.47 -21.96
C GLN A 336 3.20 26.58 -20.45
N PHE A 337 1.97 26.29 -20.03
CA PHE A 337 1.50 26.33 -18.65
C PHE A 337 0.67 25.08 -18.36
N VAL A 338 0.48 24.77 -17.07
CA VAL A 338 -0.40 23.68 -16.65
C VAL A 338 -1.86 24.11 -16.88
N PRO A 339 -2.64 23.44 -17.76
CA PRO A 339 -4.01 23.85 -18.03
C PRO A 339 -4.88 23.82 -16.77
N ALA A 340 -5.87 24.72 -16.69
CA ALA A 340 -6.84 24.67 -15.60
C ALA A 340 -7.60 23.33 -15.63
N ALA A 341 -7.72 22.69 -14.47
CA ALA A 341 -8.34 21.37 -14.31
C ALA A 341 -9.73 21.24 -14.96
N GLY A 342 -10.53 22.32 -14.94
CA GLY A 342 -11.86 22.38 -15.56
C GLY A 342 -11.89 22.25 -17.09
N LEU A 343 -10.75 22.43 -17.77
CA LEU A 343 -10.64 22.25 -19.23
C LEU A 343 -10.59 20.77 -19.64
N LYS A 344 -10.34 19.86 -18.69
CA LYS A 344 -10.33 18.40 -18.91
C LYS A 344 -9.53 17.96 -20.15
N LYS A 345 -8.34 18.54 -20.34
CA LYS A 345 -7.48 18.32 -21.51
C LYS A 345 -6.88 16.91 -21.59
N THR A 346 -6.82 16.22 -20.47
CA THR A 346 -6.15 14.92 -20.29
C THR A 346 -6.98 14.02 -19.37
N LEU A 347 -6.67 12.73 -19.35
CA LEU A 347 -7.41 11.70 -18.59
C LEU A 347 -7.63 12.11 -17.12
N ASN A 348 -6.57 12.54 -16.45
CA ASN A 348 -6.61 12.89 -15.02
C ASN A 348 -6.64 14.41 -14.74
N ALA A 349 -6.89 15.26 -15.75
CA ALA A 349 -6.94 16.71 -15.57
C ALA A 349 -7.94 17.18 -14.50
N ALA A 350 -9.04 16.46 -14.31
CA ALA A 350 -10.09 16.82 -13.36
C ALA A 350 -9.78 16.42 -11.90
N VAL A 351 -8.70 15.66 -11.64
CA VAL A 351 -8.38 15.13 -10.31
C VAL A 351 -8.32 16.23 -9.22
N PRO A 352 -7.67 17.39 -9.42
CA PRO A 352 -7.68 18.48 -8.44
C PRO A 352 -9.06 19.07 -8.13
N LEU A 353 -10.07 18.86 -8.99
CA LEU A 353 -11.43 19.33 -8.75
C LEU A 353 -12.16 18.54 -7.65
N ARG A 354 -11.54 17.47 -7.13
CA ARG A 354 -12.05 16.71 -5.99
C ARG A 354 -11.79 17.41 -4.65
N ARG A 355 -10.90 18.41 -4.63
CA ARG A 355 -10.62 19.24 -3.44
C ARG A 355 -11.86 20.02 -3.02
N ARG A 356 -12.07 20.14 -1.71
CA ARG A 356 -13.16 20.94 -1.14
C ARG A 356 -13.07 22.38 -1.62
N TRP A 357 -14.21 22.93 -2.07
CA TRP A 357 -14.33 24.32 -2.50
C TRP A 357 -15.61 24.95 -1.97
N GLU A 358 -15.51 25.49 -0.77
CA GLU A 358 -16.61 26.17 -0.07
C GLU A 358 -16.10 27.50 0.53
N PRO A 359 -15.61 28.44 -0.31
CA PRO A 359 -15.02 29.67 0.21
C PRO A 359 -16.10 30.52 0.90
N PRO A 360 -15.85 31.02 2.13
CA PRO A 360 -16.68 32.05 2.74
C PRO A 360 -16.87 33.26 1.82
N GLU A 361 -17.96 34.01 2.02
CA GLU A 361 -18.32 35.17 1.19
C GLU A 361 -17.15 36.15 1.01
N GLU A 362 -16.39 36.40 2.10
CA GLU A 362 -15.21 37.28 2.10
C GLU A 362 -14.09 36.89 1.12
N TRP A 363 -13.96 35.60 0.79
CA TRP A 363 -12.93 35.06 -0.10
C TRP A 363 -13.47 34.72 -1.49
N SER A 364 -14.76 34.39 -1.57
CA SER A 364 -15.42 33.94 -2.80
C SER A 364 -15.32 34.94 -3.96
N SER A 365 -15.30 36.24 -3.67
CA SER A 365 -15.14 37.30 -4.68
C SER A 365 -13.70 37.56 -5.09
N LEU A 366 -12.71 37.09 -4.31
CA LEU A 366 -11.29 37.39 -4.49
C LEU A 366 -10.49 36.21 -5.07
N ILE A 367 -10.88 34.98 -4.73
CA ILE A 367 -10.14 33.76 -5.05
C ILE A 367 -11.01 32.89 -5.94
N LYS A 368 -10.52 32.59 -7.15
CA LYS A 368 -11.18 31.62 -8.03
C LYS A 368 -10.65 30.23 -7.76
N TRP A 369 -11.50 29.22 -7.93
CA TRP A 369 -11.15 27.83 -7.64
C TRP A 369 -9.94 27.32 -8.44
N ASN A 370 -9.86 27.68 -9.72
CA ASN A 370 -8.72 27.32 -10.57
C ASN A 370 -7.42 27.96 -10.08
N GLU A 371 -7.47 29.18 -9.54
CA GLU A 371 -6.30 29.86 -8.95
C GLU A 371 -5.87 29.21 -7.64
N PHE A 372 -6.82 28.76 -6.82
CA PHE A 372 -6.55 28.02 -5.59
C PHE A 372 -5.91 26.66 -5.87
N ASN A 373 -6.38 25.95 -6.90
CA ASN A 373 -5.74 24.71 -7.36
C ASN A 373 -4.34 24.95 -7.94
N ASP A 374 -4.13 26.09 -8.60
CA ASP A 374 -2.83 26.53 -9.13
C ASP A 374 -1.88 27.09 -8.07
N ALA A 375 -2.34 27.33 -6.83
CA ALA A 375 -1.49 27.78 -5.73
C ALA A 375 -0.70 26.61 -5.11
N PHE A 376 0.55 26.88 -4.72
CA PHE A 376 1.44 25.95 -4.03
C PHE A 376 1.59 26.36 -2.56
N PHE A 377 1.42 25.40 -1.65
CA PHE A 377 1.40 25.62 -0.20
C PHE A 377 2.65 25.01 0.45
N TYR A 378 3.54 25.85 0.96
CA TYR A 378 4.81 25.44 1.53
C TYR A 378 4.61 25.01 2.97
N HIS A 379 5.03 23.79 3.30
CA HIS A 379 5.07 23.31 4.67
C HIS A 379 6.51 23.26 5.17
N GLY A 380 6.74 23.71 6.40
CA GLY A 380 8.03 23.55 7.07
C GLY A 380 8.30 22.10 7.47
N SER A 381 9.48 21.85 8.02
CA SER A 381 9.87 20.51 8.46
C SER A 381 9.05 19.99 9.64
N GLU A 382 8.40 20.88 10.39
CA GLU A 382 7.47 20.53 11.48
C GLU A 382 6.01 20.52 11.00
N GLY A 383 5.80 20.63 9.68
CA GLY A 383 4.50 20.43 9.04
C GLY A 383 3.54 21.61 9.18
N GLU A 384 4.02 22.77 9.61
CA GLU A 384 3.30 24.04 9.63
C GLU A 384 3.23 24.67 8.24
N LEU A 385 2.11 25.31 7.89
CA LEU A 385 2.01 26.10 6.66
C LEU A 385 2.85 27.38 6.80
N ALA A 386 3.95 27.46 6.06
CA ALA A 386 4.94 28.51 6.20
C ALA A 386 4.91 29.55 5.07
N ALA A 387 4.43 29.18 3.87
CA ALA A 387 4.29 30.12 2.75
C ALA A 387 3.23 29.64 1.75
N VAL A 388 2.83 30.54 0.84
CA VAL A 388 1.99 30.22 -0.32
C VAL A 388 2.54 30.91 -1.56
N ARG A 389 2.58 30.21 -2.68
CA ARG A 389 2.93 30.75 -4.00
C ARG A 389 1.76 30.64 -4.96
N TRP A 390 1.50 31.72 -5.69
CA TRP A 390 0.62 31.71 -6.86
C TRP A 390 1.27 32.55 -7.95
N ARG A 391 1.53 31.91 -9.11
CA ARG A 391 2.32 32.49 -10.21
C ARG A 391 3.72 32.93 -9.72
N ASN A 392 4.11 34.18 -9.96
CA ASN A 392 5.37 34.76 -9.52
C ASN A 392 5.35 35.22 -8.05
N TRP A 393 4.19 35.28 -7.41
CA TRP A 393 4.06 35.83 -6.06
C TRP A 393 4.22 34.75 -5.00
N LYS A 394 5.11 34.98 -4.03
CA LYS A 394 5.27 34.14 -2.85
C LYS A 394 5.04 34.98 -1.60
N LEU A 395 4.07 34.58 -0.79
CA LEU A 395 3.83 35.14 0.53
C LEU A 395 4.37 34.17 1.57
N GLN A 396 5.49 34.54 2.19
CA GLN A 396 5.94 33.89 3.41
C GLN A 396 5.04 34.31 4.57
N LEU A 397 4.61 33.37 5.40
CA LEU A 397 3.69 33.59 6.52
C LEU A 397 4.43 33.67 7.86
N THR A 398 5.44 32.80 8.05
CA THR A 398 6.24 32.68 9.28
C THR A 398 7.70 33.10 9.05
N PRO A 399 8.35 33.80 10.01
CA PRO A 399 7.83 34.27 11.30
C PRO A 399 6.94 35.51 11.19
N SER A 400 6.99 36.23 10.06
CA SER A 400 6.11 37.38 9.79
C SER A 400 5.78 37.47 8.31
N PRO A 401 4.58 37.97 7.93
CA PRO A 401 4.20 37.98 6.52
C PRO A 401 5.08 38.88 5.64
N GLN A 402 5.73 38.28 4.63
CA GLN A 402 6.55 38.99 3.66
C GLN A 402 6.20 38.51 2.24
N LEU A 403 5.92 39.46 1.35
CA LEU A 403 5.57 39.18 -0.04
C LEU A 403 6.80 39.38 -0.92
N TYR A 404 7.06 38.43 -1.79
CA TYR A 404 8.13 38.45 -2.78
C TYR A 404 7.58 38.29 -4.20
N ASP A 405 8.24 38.94 -5.15
CA ASP A 405 8.03 38.74 -6.59
C ASP A 405 9.19 37.91 -7.15
N LEU A 406 9.00 36.60 -7.20
CA LEU A 406 10.04 35.65 -7.61
C LEU A 406 10.48 35.81 -9.07
N ALA A 407 9.70 36.50 -9.91
CA ALA A 407 10.11 36.79 -11.28
C ALA A 407 11.24 37.84 -11.33
N ASN A 408 11.25 38.76 -10.37
CA ASN A 408 12.23 39.85 -10.27
C ASN A 408 13.28 39.60 -9.17
N ASP A 409 12.96 38.78 -8.17
CA ASP A 409 13.80 38.49 -7.01
C ASP A 409 13.60 37.03 -6.54
N VAL A 410 14.16 36.09 -7.31
CA VAL A 410 14.14 34.65 -6.97
C VAL A 410 14.90 34.33 -5.68
N GLY A 411 15.77 35.24 -5.24
CA GLY A 411 16.54 35.10 -4.01
C GLY A 411 15.78 35.48 -2.75
N GLU A 412 14.55 35.98 -2.85
CA GLU A 412 13.74 36.41 -1.70
C GLU A 412 14.46 37.46 -0.82
N THR A 413 15.21 38.36 -1.47
CA THR A 413 16.07 39.35 -0.81
C THR A 413 15.36 40.66 -0.48
N LYS A 414 14.30 41.01 -1.22
CA LYS A 414 13.61 42.30 -1.17
C LYS A 414 12.10 42.11 -1.10
N PRO A 415 11.50 42.12 0.11
CA PRO A 415 10.06 42.12 0.25
C PRO A 415 9.42 43.33 -0.47
N VAL A 416 8.30 43.10 -1.14
CA VAL A 416 7.55 44.11 -1.88
C VAL A 416 6.18 44.34 -1.25
N ARG A 417 5.56 45.50 -1.54
CA ARG A 417 4.22 45.85 -1.04
C ARG A 417 3.20 45.76 -2.15
N ASN A 418 2.30 44.77 -2.05
CA ASN A 418 1.12 44.67 -2.90
C ASN A 418 -0.05 44.15 -2.04
N GLY A 419 -0.96 45.06 -1.66
CA GLY A 419 -2.04 44.77 -0.71
C GLY A 419 -3.07 43.77 -1.25
N GLU A 420 -3.40 43.87 -2.54
CA GLU A 420 -4.35 42.98 -3.21
C GLU A 420 -3.81 41.54 -3.26
N ILE A 421 -2.58 41.37 -3.74
CA ILE A 421 -1.94 40.06 -3.82
C ILE A 421 -1.70 39.47 -2.44
N SER A 422 -1.25 40.29 -1.48
CA SER A 422 -1.05 39.84 -0.09
C SER A 422 -2.36 39.36 0.52
N ARG A 423 -3.47 40.09 0.32
CA ARG A 423 -4.79 39.70 0.82
C ARG A 423 -5.26 38.39 0.17
N LYS A 424 -5.08 38.26 -1.14
CA LYS A 424 -5.45 37.04 -1.90
C LYS A 424 -4.69 35.82 -1.40
N LEU A 425 -3.38 35.92 -1.27
CA LEU A 425 -2.52 34.83 -0.81
C LEU A 425 -2.83 34.45 0.65
N ARG A 426 -3.05 35.41 1.54
CA ARG A 426 -3.51 35.13 2.91
C ARG A 426 -4.84 34.37 2.93
N GLY A 427 -5.81 34.80 2.11
CA GLY A 427 -7.08 34.11 1.97
C GLY A 427 -6.90 32.67 1.47
N MET A 428 -6.04 32.43 0.48
CA MET A 428 -5.72 31.08 0.01
C MET A 428 -5.11 30.23 1.14
N SER A 429 -4.21 30.79 1.96
CA SER A 429 -3.65 30.08 3.11
C SER A 429 -4.71 29.68 4.14
N ILE A 430 -5.67 30.56 4.41
CA ILE A 430 -6.79 30.28 5.33
C ILE A 430 -7.67 29.15 4.77
N LEU A 431 -8.10 29.26 3.51
CA LEU A 431 -8.90 28.22 2.84
C LEU A 431 -8.19 26.86 2.86
N PHE A 432 -6.88 26.83 2.60
CA PHE A 432 -6.09 25.61 2.64
C PHE A 432 -6.01 25.01 4.04
N GLN A 433 -5.85 25.83 5.09
CA GLN A 433 -5.88 25.33 6.47
C GLN A 433 -7.24 24.73 6.83
N HIS A 434 -8.35 25.36 6.43
CA HIS A 434 -9.69 24.80 6.62
C HIS A 434 -9.87 23.48 5.88
N GLU A 435 -9.38 23.37 4.65
CA GLU A 435 -9.36 22.12 3.89
C GLU A 435 -8.55 21.03 4.61
N MET A 436 -7.35 21.34 5.10
CA MET A 436 -6.53 20.39 5.86
C MET A 436 -7.18 19.97 7.19
N LEU A 437 -7.92 20.87 7.85
CA LEU A 437 -8.65 20.51 9.07
C LEU A 437 -9.81 19.54 8.79
N ALA A 438 -10.42 19.62 7.61
CA ALA A 438 -11.57 18.79 7.25
C ALA A 438 -11.18 17.46 6.57
N ASP A 439 -10.14 17.48 5.74
CA ASP A 439 -9.87 16.41 4.77
C ASP A 439 -8.49 15.74 4.96
N ALA A 440 -7.71 16.14 5.98
CA ALA A 440 -6.46 15.44 6.30
C ALA A 440 -6.75 14.06 6.92
N ARG A 441 -5.90 13.11 6.54
CA ARG A 441 -5.95 11.70 6.91
C ARG A 441 -4.86 11.39 7.94
N PRO A 442 -5.05 10.39 8.80
CA PRO A 442 -4.09 10.05 9.83
C PRO A 442 -2.80 9.49 9.23
N GLN A 443 -1.71 9.61 9.98
CA GLN A 443 -0.48 8.83 9.71
C GLN A 443 -0.70 7.36 10.07
N GLY A 444 0.07 6.46 9.46
CA GLY A 444 0.12 5.07 9.90
C GLY A 444 0.76 4.95 11.28
N VAL A 445 0.28 4.04 12.13
CA VAL A 445 0.93 3.68 13.40
C VAL A 445 1.15 2.17 13.54
N VAL A 446 2.31 1.77 14.06
CA VAL A 446 2.64 0.37 14.37
C VAL A 446 1.76 -0.08 15.52
N ASN A 447 1.17 -1.25 15.37
CA ASN A 447 0.38 -1.86 16.42
C ASN A 447 1.30 -2.65 17.34
N LYS A 448 1.53 -2.12 18.54
CA LYS A 448 2.30 -2.84 19.57
C LYS A 448 1.42 -3.96 20.16
N PRO A 449 1.88 -5.22 20.17
CA PRO A 449 1.22 -6.28 20.93
C PRO A 449 1.10 -5.87 22.40
N THR A 450 0.02 -6.30 23.06
CA THR A 450 -0.13 -6.09 24.51
C THR A 450 0.95 -6.84 25.29
N ALA A 451 1.33 -6.35 26.47
CA ALA A 451 2.41 -6.95 27.28
C ALA A 451 2.18 -8.43 27.66
N ASN A 452 0.93 -8.92 27.60
CA ASN A 452 0.57 -10.32 27.84
C ASN A 452 0.46 -11.15 26.53
N GLY A 453 0.81 -10.54 25.40
CA GLY A 453 0.77 -11.13 24.06
C GLY A 453 -0.63 -11.45 23.55
N LYS A 454 -1.70 -10.91 24.18
CA LYS A 454 -3.07 -11.15 23.70
C LYS A 454 -3.28 -10.50 22.35
N THR A 455 -4.04 -11.21 21.50
CA THR A 455 -4.53 -10.68 20.24
C THR A 455 -5.35 -9.42 20.47
N VAL A 456 -4.98 -8.35 19.79
CA VAL A 456 -5.71 -7.08 19.79
C VAL A 456 -5.86 -6.63 18.34
N ILE A 457 -7.07 -6.22 17.98
CA ILE A 457 -7.27 -5.52 16.73
C ILE A 457 -6.86 -4.06 16.91
N PRO A 458 -5.94 -3.57 16.08
CA PRO A 458 -5.56 -2.16 16.05
C PRO A 458 -6.79 -1.25 16.00
N ARG A 459 -6.80 -0.18 16.79
CA ARG A 459 -7.89 0.80 16.74
C ARG A 459 -8.08 1.37 15.32
N LEU A 460 -6.98 1.69 14.63
CA LEU A 460 -7.02 2.15 13.25
C LEU A 460 -7.62 1.11 12.29
N MET A 461 -7.35 -0.19 12.51
CA MET A 461 -7.96 -1.26 11.72
C MET A 461 -9.46 -1.34 11.98
N SER A 462 -9.91 -1.18 13.22
CA SER A 462 -11.36 -1.16 13.50
C SER A 462 -12.06 0.09 12.94
N GLU A 463 -11.37 1.23 12.90
CA GLU A 463 -11.90 2.50 12.38
C GLU A 463 -11.94 2.52 10.83
N SER A 464 -11.17 1.68 10.15
CA SER A 464 -11.15 1.56 8.69
C SER A 464 -12.17 0.56 8.11
N LEU A 465 -13.05 0.00 8.96
CA LEU A 465 -14.06 -0.98 8.56
C LEU A 465 -15.49 -0.47 8.80
N ASN A 466 -16.36 -0.75 7.84
CA ASN A 466 -17.80 -0.66 7.97
C ASN A 466 -18.28 -1.96 8.61
N ALA A 467 -18.96 -1.84 9.74
CA ALA A 467 -19.47 -2.98 10.49
C ALA A 467 -21.01 -2.96 10.52
N SER A 468 -21.61 -4.06 10.07
CA SER A 468 -23.04 -4.34 10.24
C SER A 468 -23.18 -5.46 11.25
N LEU A 469 -23.49 -5.10 12.50
CA LEU A 469 -23.53 -6.01 13.63
C LEU A 469 -24.94 -6.55 13.86
N GLY A 470 -25.06 -7.81 14.31
CA GLY A 470 -26.33 -8.43 14.67
C GLY A 470 -27.28 -8.65 13.47
N VAL A 471 -26.72 -8.79 12.26
CA VAL A 471 -27.51 -9.03 11.05
C VAL A 471 -28.13 -10.42 11.13
N THR A 472 -29.46 -10.50 11.10
CA THR A 472 -30.18 -11.77 11.11
C THR A 472 -30.05 -12.48 9.77
N TYR A 473 -29.45 -13.67 9.75
CA TYR A 473 -29.28 -14.44 8.51
C TYR A 473 -30.20 -15.66 8.41
N ALA A 474 -30.74 -16.16 9.53
CA ALA A 474 -31.71 -17.24 9.55
C ALA A 474 -32.62 -17.17 10.78
N ARG A 475 -33.82 -17.76 10.66
CA ARG A 475 -34.78 -17.92 11.77
C ARG A 475 -35.34 -19.35 11.79
N TYR A 476 -35.38 -19.94 12.98
CA TYR A 476 -35.94 -21.26 13.24
C TYR A 476 -36.91 -21.18 14.43
N GLY A 477 -38.19 -20.97 14.14
CA GLY A 477 -39.17 -20.61 15.17
C GLY A 477 -38.78 -19.29 15.83
N ASP A 478 -38.69 -19.27 17.17
CA ASP A 478 -38.27 -18.09 17.94
C ASP A 478 -36.75 -17.88 17.97
N ARG A 479 -35.96 -18.85 17.47
CA ARG A 479 -34.50 -18.75 17.43
C ARG A 479 -34.05 -17.97 16.19
N THR A 480 -33.46 -16.81 16.42
CA THR A 480 -32.81 -15.98 15.39
C THR A 480 -31.31 -16.24 15.38
N LEU A 481 -30.72 -16.47 14.21
CA LEU A 481 -29.27 -16.57 14.04
C LEU A 481 -28.73 -15.29 13.41
N GLU A 482 -27.66 -14.79 14.01
CA GLU A 482 -27.09 -13.48 13.69
C GLU A 482 -25.63 -13.63 13.21
N MET A 483 -25.22 -12.69 12.37
CA MET A 483 -23.85 -12.49 11.92
C MET A 483 -23.40 -11.05 12.08
N ASP A 484 -22.10 -10.84 12.23
CA ASP A 484 -21.48 -9.51 12.14
C ASP A 484 -20.66 -9.44 10.85
N ILE A 485 -20.97 -8.48 9.99
CA ILE A 485 -20.33 -8.31 8.67
C ILE A 485 -19.38 -7.12 8.74
N TYR A 486 -18.14 -7.35 8.32
CA TYR A 486 -17.08 -6.34 8.24
C TYR A 486 -16.64 -6.17 6.79
N ARG A 487 -16.63 -4.92 6.32
CA ARG A 487 -16.13 -4.53 5.00
C ARG A 487 -15.17 -3.34 5.12
N PRO A 488 -14.03 -3.33 4.42
CA PRO A 488 -13.16 -2.16 4.37
C PRO A 488 -13.84 -0.91 3.78
N ASN A 489 -13.72 0.24 4.47
CA ASN A 489 -14.40 1.50 4.15
C ASN A 489 -14.09 2.03 2.74
N ASN A 490 -12.87 1.83 2.28
CA ASN A 490 -12.34 2.44 1.07
C ASN A 490 -12.13 1.44 -0.08
N ALA A 491 -12.61 0.20 0.08
CA ALA A 491 -12.41 -0.83 -0.92
C ALA A 491 -13.44 -0.73 -2.05
N TRP A 492 -12.92 -0.76 -3.28
CA TRP A 492 -13.66 -0.53 -4.51
C TRP A 492 -14.32 -1.83 -5.00
N GLY A 493 -15.51 -1.73 -5.57
CA GLY A 493 -16.18 -2.85 -6.24
C GLY A 493 -16.61 -3.99 -5.31
N LYS A 494 -16.89 -5.15 -5.92
CA LYS A 494 -17.25 -6.37 -5.20
C LYS A 494 -15.97 -7.07 -4.71
N LEU A 495 -16.00 -7.56 -3.47
CA LEU A 495 -14.88 -8.24 -2.84
C LEU A 495 -15.23 -9.68 -2.52
N PRO A 496 -14.28 -10.63 -2.57
CA PRO A 496 -14.50 -11.97 -2.06
C PRO A 496 -14.95 -11.94 -0.59
N ALA A 497 -15.84 -12.86 -0.21
CA ALA A 497 -16.35 -12.95 1.15
C ALA A 497 -15.79 -14.15 1.91
N VAL A 498 -15.68 -14.04 3.23
CA VAL A 498 -15.20 -15.10 4.11
C VAL A 498 -16.11 -15.27 5.31
N VAL A 499 -16.70 -16.46 5.46
CA VAL A 499 -17.50 -16.84 6.64
C VAL A 499 -16.57 -17.31 7.76
N CYS A 500 -16.62 -16.63 8.90
CA CYS A 500 -15.82 -16.91 10.09
C CYS A 500 -16.65 -17.72 11.11
N ILE A 501 -16.33 -19.01 11.27
CA ILE A 501 -17.11 -19.96 12.08
C ILE A 501 -16.40 -20.20 13.41
N HIS A 502 -17.09 -19.91 14.53
CA HIS A 502 -16.47 -20.00 15.84
C HIS A 502 -16.28 -21.45 16.35
N GLY A 503 -15.23 -21.64 17.15
CA GLY A 503 -14.98 -22.86 17.93
C GLY A 503 -15.85 -22.99 19.18
N GLY A 504 -15.36 -23.71 20.18
CA GLY A 504 -16.08 -23.98 21.45
C GLY A 504 -16.67 -25.39 21.55
N GLY A 505 -16.20 -26.31 20.71
CA GLY A 505 -16.59 -27.73 20.78
C GLY A 505 -18.07 -27.96 20.47
N TRP A 506 -18.68 -27.17 19.59
CA TRP A 506 -20.11 -27.19 19.24
C TRP A 506 -21.08 -26.84 20.38
N ALA A 507 -20.65 -26.95 21.64
CA ALA A 507 -21.46 -26.72 22.84
C ALA A 507 -21.36 -25.29 23.39
N ASN A 508 -20.30 -24.56 23.02
CA ASN A 508 -20.03 -23.20 23.46
C ASN A 508 -19.56 -22.33 22.29
N GLY A 509 -19.36 -21.05 22.57
CA GLY A 509 -18.81 -20.07 21.63
C GLY A 509 -19.87 -19.08 21.16
N SER A 510 -19.40 -18.06 20.46
CA SER A 510 -20.25 -17.00 19.91
C SER A 510 -19.55 -16.33 18.73
N ARG A 511 -20.31 -15.61 17.91
CA ARG A 511 -19.78 -14.88 16.74
C ARG A 511 -18.70 -13.86 17.13
N GLU A 512 -18.80 -13.25 18.32
CA GLU A 512 -17.87 -12.24 18.81
C GLU A 512 -16.47 -12.81 19.05
N SER A 513 -16.37 -14.11 19.38
CA SER A 513 -15.08 -14.77 19.63
C SER A 513 -14.14 -14.79 18.42
N HIS A 514 -14.68 -14.62 17.21
CA HIS A 514 -13.93 -14.59 15.96
C HIS A 514 -13.97 -13.20 15.30
N GLY A 515 -14.47 -12.17 16.00
CA GLY A 515 -14.54 -10.80 15.49
C GLY A 515 -13.16 -10.23 15.14
N ALA A 516 -12.12 -10.60 15.91
CA ALA A 516 -10.75 -10.21 15.60
C ALA A 516 -10.27 -10.77 14.25
N MET A 517 -10.52 -12.06 14.01
CA MET A 517 -10.18 -12.71 12.75
C MET A 517 -10.94 -12.10 11.57
N ALA A 518 -12.25 -11.84 11.73
CA ALA A 518 -13.04 -11.21 10.69
C ALA A 518 -12.56 -9.78 10.36
N GLN A 519 -12.25 -8.96 11.37
CA GLN A 519 -11.70 -7.62 11.13
C GLN A 519 -10.33 -7.66 10.45
N ALA A 520 -9.46 -8.61 10.83
CA ALA A 520 -8.14 -8.77 10.24
C ALA A 520 -8.22 -9.27 8.77
N LEU A 521 -9.20 -10.10 8.44
CA LEU A 521 -9.48 -10.46 7.04
C LEU A 521 -10.10 -9.27 6.30
N ALA A 522 -11.10 -8.60 6.86
CA ALA A 522 -11.71 -7.44 6.21
C ALA A 522 -10.68 -6.36 5.85
N SER A 523 -9.70 -6.10 6.73
CA SER A 523 -8.61 -5.16 6.45
C SER A 523 -7.65 -5.58 5.33
N ARG A 524 -7.78 -6.81 4.81
CA ARG A 524 -6.96 -7.39 3.73
C ARG A 524 -7.74 -7.54 2.42
N GLY A 525 -8.91 -6.91 2.32
CA GLY A 525 -9.68 -6.82 1.07
C GLY A 525 -10.81 -7.86 0.94
N TYR A 526 -11.31 -8.42 2.05
CA TYR A 526 -12.46 -9.31 2.04
C TYR A 526 -13.70 -8.64 2.66
N VAL A 527 -14.89 -9.18 2.35
CA VAL A 527 -16.06 -9.02 3.23
C VAL A 527 -16.07 -10.19 4.20
N ALA A 528 -15.77 -9.95 5.48
CA ALA A 528 -15.69 -11.03 6.47
C ALA A 528 -16.92 -11.03 7.38
N ALA A 529 -17.55 -12.19 7.55
CA ALA A 529 -18.75 -12.33 8.36
C ALA A 529 -18.58 -13.35 9.49
N THR A 530 -18.66 -12.95 10.76
CA THR A 530 -18.73 -13.90 11.88
C THR A 530 -20.15 -14.39 12.05
N ILE A 531 -20.36 -15.68 12.31
CA ILE A 531 -21.71 -16.26 12.41
C ILE A 531 -21.95 -16.90 13.76
N SER A 532 -23.17 -16.79 14.27
CA SER A 532 -23.66 -17.66 15.35
C SER A 532 -24.31 -18.89 14.73
N TYR A 533 -24.11 -20.08 15.27
CA TYR A 533 -24.89 -21.28 14.90
C TYR A 533 -25.56 -21.88 16.14
N ARG A 534 -26.59 -22.72 15.97
CA ARG A 534 -27.25 -23.39 17.10
C ARG A 534 -26.28 -24.34 17.79
N LEU A 535 -25.97 -24.07 19.06
CA LEU A 535 -25.06 -24.92 19.83
C LEU A 535 -25.67 -26.30 20.09
N SER A 536 -24.86 -27.29 20.43
CA SER A 536 -25.30 -28.69 20.65
C SER A 536 -26.29 -28.85 21.81
N GLY A 537 -26.32 -27.89 22.75
CA GLY A 537 -27.36 -27.78 23.78
C GLY A 537 -28.71 -27.28 23.25
N GLU A 538 -28.73 -26.58 22.11
CA GLU A 538 -29.95 -26.11 21.43
C GLU A 538 -30.49 -27.16 20.46
N ALA A 539 -29.61 -27.76 19.65
CA ALA A 539 -29.96 -28.77 18.66
C ALA A 539 -28.79 -29.70 18.36
N LYS A 540 -29.06 -30.99 18.14
CA LYS A 540 -28.05 -31.97 17.69
C LYS A 540 -27.71 -31.75 16.21
N PHE A 541 -26.59 -32.32 15.77
CA PHE A 541 -26.25 -32.41 14.35
C PHE A 541 -27.43 -33.00 13.54
N PRO A 542 -27.78 -32.49 12.33
CA PRO A 542 -27.01 -31.58 11.46
C PRO A 542 -27.32 -30.07 11.57
N ALA A 543 -27.99 -29.61 12.62
CA ALA A 543 -28.42 -28.22 12.74
C ALA A 543 -27.30 -27.18 12.50
N GLN A 544 -26.09 -27.45 12.99
CA GLN A 544 -24.93 -26.57 12.92
C GLN A 544 -24.45 -26.34 11.49
N ILE A 545 -24.41 -27.39 10.66
CA ILE A 545 -23.96 -27.26 9.27
C ILE A 545 -25.06 -26.61 8.42
N HIS A 546 -26.33 -26.87 8.72
CA HIS A 546 -27.46 -26.16 8.10
C HIS A 546 -27.35 -24.64 8.33
N ASP A 547 -26.96 -24.25 9.54
CA ASP A 547 -26.79 -22.84 9.92
C ASP A 547 -25.61 -22.20 9.16
N CYS A 548 -24.46 -22.89 9.06
CA CYS A 548 -23.32 -22.40 8.28
C CYS A 548 -23.67 -22.22 6.79
N LYS A 549 -24.43 -23.14 6.21
CA LYS A 549 -24.89 -23.04 4.82
C LYS A 549 -25.89 -21.90 4.61
N ALA A 550 -26.81 -21.70 5.55
CA ALA A 550 -27.73 -20.56 5.51
C ALA A 550 -26.98 -19.21 5.54
N ALA A 551 -25.87 -19.11 6.27
CA ALA A 551 -25.03 -17.92 6.27
C ALA A 551 -24.37 -17.66 4.89
N VAL A 552 -23.84 -18.68 4.22
CA VAL A 552 -23.30 -18.54 2.86
C VAL A 552 -24.37 -18.04 1.88
N ARG A 553 -25.58 -18.62 1.94
CA ARG A 553 -26.71 -18.20 1.10
C ARG A 553 -27.16 -16.77 1.41
N PHE A 554 -27.10 -16.36 2.67
CA PHE A 554 -27.38 -14.97 3.06
C PHE A 554 -26.39 -14.00 2.41
N LEU A 555 -25.09 -14.26 2.52
CA LEU A 555 -24.07 -13.41 1.89
C LEU A 555 -24.26 -13.34 0.37
N ARG A 556 -24.60 -14.46 -0.26
CA ARG A 556 -24.88 -14.52 -1.71
C ARG A 556 -26.13 -13.74 -2.12
N SER A 557 -27.20 -13.77 -1.31
CA SER A 557 -28.44 -13.00 -1.58
C SER A 557 -28.30 -11.50 -1.34
N HIS A 558 -27.40 -11.08 -0.46
CA HIS A 558 -27.18 -9.67 -0.11
C HIS A 558 -25.87 -9.14 -0.70
N ALA A 559 -25.41 -9.75 -1.80
CA ALA A 559 -24.11 -9.47 -2.35
C ALA A 559 -23.97 -8.01 -2.82
N ASP A 560 -25.02 -7.44 -3.41
CA ASP A 560 -25.01 -6.04 -3.83
C ASP A 560 -25.04 -5.08 -2.63
N GLU A 561 -25.71 -5.44 -1.54
CA GLU A 561 -25.81 -4.62 -0.32
C GLU A 561 -24.46 -4.48 0.38
N TYR A 562 -23.72 -5.59 0.52
CA TYR A 562 -22.44 -5.63 1.23
C TYR A 562 -21.22 -5.57 0.30
N GLY A 563 -21.43 -5.37 -1.01
CA GLY A 563 -20.36 -5.34 -2.02
C GLY A 563 -19.56 -6.65 -2.08
N ILE A 564 -20.25 -7.79 -2.04
CA ILE A 564 -19.66 -9.13 -2.08
C ILE A 564 -19.60 -9.61 -3.52
N ASP A 565 -18.51 -10.26 -3.88
CA ASP A 565 -18.44 -11.14 -5.02
C ASP A 565 -19.10 -12.48 -4.68
N ALA A 566 -20.31 -12.67 -5.23
CA ALA A 566 -21.16 -13.83 -4.95
C ALA A 566 -20.59 -15.17 -5.44
N ASP A 567 -19.60 -15.11 -6.34
CA ASP A 567 -18.94 -16.29 -6.91
C ASP A 567 -17.68 -16.67 -6.14
N HIS A 568 -17.19 -15.80 -5.25
CA HIS A 568 -15.99 -16.02 -4.45
C HIS A 568 -16.29 -15.89 -2.95
N ILE A 569 -16.88 -16.94 -2.38
CA ILE A 569 -17.16 -17.04 -0.94
C ILE A 569 -16.34 -18.18 -0.35
N GLY A 570 -15.50 -17.89 0.64
CA GLY A 570 -14.75 -18.88 1.41
C GLY A 570 -15.22 -19.03 2.86
N ALA A 571 -14.62 -19.96 3.58
CA ALA A 571 -14.88 -20.15 5.01
C ALA A 571 -13.59 -20.42 5.81
N ILE A 572 -13.57 -19.99 7.06
CA ILE A 572 -12.48 -20.18 8.01
C ILE A 572 -13.04 -20.39 9.41
N GLY A 573 -12.44 -21.28 10.19
CA GLY A 573 -12.89 -21.52 11.57
C GLY A 573 -11.91 -22.35 12.38
N LEU A 574 -11.95 -22.20 13.70
CA LEU A 574 -11.09 -22.92 14.65
C LEU A 574 -11.84 -24.05 15.36
N SER A 575 -11.17 -25.18 15.58
CA SER A 575 -11.67 -26.30 16.41
C SER A 575 -12.99 -26.86 15.85
N ALA A 576 -14.08 -26.82 16.62
CA ALA A 576 -15.43 -27.14 16.13
C ALA A 576 -15.84 -26.32 14.89
N GLY A 577 -15.45 -25.05 14.81
CA GLY A 577 -15.65 -24.21 13.63
C GLY A 577 -14.76 -24.64 12.46
N GLY A 578 -13.56 -25.16 12.74
CA GLY A 578 -12.69 -25.77 11.73
C GLY A 578 -13.30 -27.05 11.15
N HIS A 579 -13.87 -27.90 11.99
CA HIS A 579 -14.66 -29.06 11.55
C HIS A 579 -15.83 -28.63 10.65
N LEU A 580 -16.62 -27.65 11.07
CA LEU A 580 -17.76 -27.13 10.28
C LEU A 580 -17.30 -26.48 8.97
N THR A 581 -16.12 -25.84 8.96
CA THR A 581 -15.50 -25.27 7.75
C THR A 581 -15.14 -26.38 6.75
N ALA A 582 -14.48 -27.46 7.20
CA ALA A 582 -14.17 -28.61 6.35
C ALA A 582 -15.43 -29.34 5.86
N LEU A 583 -16.45 -29.46 6.72
CA LEU A 583 -17.73 -30.05 6.33
C LEU A 583 -18.47 -29.17 5.34
N LEU A 584 -18.43 -27.84 5.49
CA LEU A 584 -19.03 -26.90 4.55
C LEU A 584 -18.39 -26.98 3.18
N ALA A 585 -17.07 -27.16 3.12
CA ALA A 585 -16.33 -27.36 1.88
C ALA A 585 -16.78 -28.63 1.13
N THR A 586 -16.96 -29.74 1.86
CA THR A 586 -17.16 -31.08 1.28
C THR A 586 -18.62 -31.52 1.17
N SER A 587 -19.57 -30.74 1.71
CA SER A 587 -20.99 -31.11 1.72
C SER A 587 -21.82 -30.32 0.72
N GLY A 588 -21.20 -29.66 -0.26
CA GLY A 588 -21.91 -28.89 -1.28
C GLY A 588 -22.86 -29.78 -2.09
N GLY A 589 -24.17 -29.58 -1.97
CA GLY A 589 -25.16 -30.39 -2.70
C GLY A 589 -25.51 -31.73 -2.05
N VAL A 590 -24.99 -32.02 -0.84
CA VAL A 590 -25.40 -33.19 -0.06
C VAL A 590 -26.78 -32.91 0.56
N ALA A 591 -27.84 -33.45 -0.05
CA ALA A 591 -29.23 -33.11 0.23
C ALA A 591 -29.60 -33.07 1.73
N ASP A 592 -29.18 -34.08 2.50
CA ASP A 592 -29.48 -34.17 3.94
C ASP A 592 -28.78 -33.10 4.80
N LEU A 593 -27.70 -32.52 4.27
CA LEU A 593 -26.89 -31.50 4.93
C LEU A 593 -27.16 -30.08 4.42
N GLU A 594 -27.99 -29.89 3.40
CA GLU A 594 -28.24 -28.55 2.83
C GLU A 594 -29.08 -27.65 3.75
N GLY A 595 -30.04 -28.22 4.49
CA GLY A 595 -30.91 -27.47 5.38
C GLY A 595 -31.85 -26.46 4.69
N ASN A 596 -32.90 -26.06 5.39
CA ASN A 596 -33.96 -25.18 4.83
C ASN A 596 -33.91 -23.74 5.36
N GLY A 597 -32.90 -23.38 6.15
CA GLY A 597 -32.74 -22.02 6.67
C GLY A 597 -32.32 -21.04 5.59
N GLY A 598 -32.88 -19.82 5.65
CA GLY A 598 -32.43 -18.59 4.96
C GLY A 598 -32.02 -18.73 3.49
N ASN A 599 -32.83 -18.21 2.56
CA ASN A 599 -32.50 -18.16 1.13
C ASN A 599 -32.16 -19.53 0.51
N SER A 600 -32.87 -20.59 0.90
CA SER A 600 -32.60 -22.00 0.51
C SER A 600 -32.60 -22.29 -1.00
N GLN A 601 -33.06 -21.35 -1.82
CA GLN A 601 -33.01 -21.43 -3.28
C GLN A 601 -31.61 -21.11 -3.84
N LEU A 602 -30.72 -20.52 -3.04
CA LEU A 602 -29.35 -20.19 -3.43
C LEU A 602 -28.38 -21.30 -3.04
N SER A 603 -27.30 -21.42 -3.80
CA SER A 603 -26.21 -22.35 -3.49
C SER A 603 -25.52 -21.99 -2.17
N SER A 604 -25.16 -23.00 -1.38
CA SER A 604 -24.27 -22.86 -0.21
C SER A 604 -22.83 -23.30 -0.50
N VAL A 605 -22.47 -23.59 -1.75
CA VAL A 605 -21.12 -24.00 -2.14
C VAL A 605 -20.17 -22.81 -2.01
N ILE A 606 -19.05 -23.07 -1.32
CA ILE A 606 -17.92 -22.15 -1.11
C ILE A 606 -16.75 -22.50 -2.04
N GLN A 607 -15.87 -21.55 -2.30
CA GLN A 607 -14.78 -21.64 -3.26
C GLN A 607 -13.40 -21.86 -2.63
N ALA A 608 -13.27 -21.67 -1.31
CA ALA A 608 -12.03 -21.92 -0.58
C ALA A 608 -12.33 -22.18 0.90
N ALA A 609 -11.54 -23.03 1.55
CA ALA A 609 -11.70 -23.29 2.98
C ALA A 609 -10.37 -23.30 3.74
N VAL A 610 -10.39 -22.71 4.95
CA VAL A 610 -9.26 -22.70 5.89
C VAL A 610 -9.68 -23.36 7.22
N PRO A 611 -9.72 -24.70 7.29
CA PRO A 611 -10.02 -25.41 8.54
C PRO A 611 -8.84 -25.31 9.52
N MET A 612 -9.08 -24.75 10.71
CA MET A 612 -8.04 -24.58 11.72
C MET A 612 -8.27 -25.50 12.93
N GLY A 613 -7.24 -26.24 13.37
CA GLY A 613 -7.36 -27.21 14.46
C GLY A 613 -8.50 -28.22 14.25
N ALA A 614 -8.76 -28.59 12.99
CA ALA A 614 -10.01 -29.21 12.56
C ALA A 614 -9.95 -30.74 12.57
N GLN A 615 -11.00 -31.38 13.06
CA GLN A 615 -11.20 -32.83 12.93
C GLN A 615 -11.96 -33.11 11.63
N THR A 616 -11.48 -34.03 10.79
CA THR A 616 -12.09 -34.34 9.48
C THR A 616 -12.52 -35.81 9.30
N ASP A 617 -12.05 -36.70 10.17
CA ASP A 617 -12.37 -38.13 10.15
C ASP A 617 -13.04 -38.56 11.46
N PHE A 618 -14.37 -38.52 11.46
CA PHE A 618 -15.18 -38.95 12.59
C PHE A 618 -15.40 -40.46 12.59
N LEU A 619 -14.88 -41.18 11.58
CA LEU A 619 -14.94 -42.63 11.49
C LEU A 619 -13.71 -43.33 12.07
N SER A 620 -12.64 -42.58 12.33
CA SER A 620 -11.39 -43.09 12.90
C SER A 620 -11.55 -43.79 14.27
N GLU A 621 -10.64 -44.72 14.54
CA GLU A 621 -10.55 -45.43 15.83
C GLU A 621 -10.36 -44.46 17.00
N ARG A 622 -9.56 -43.41 16.81
CA ARG A 622 -9.41 -42.31 17.78
C ARG A 622 -10.76 -41.69 18.14
N THR A 623 -11.60 -41.37 17.14
CA THR A 623 -12.91 -40.77 17.40
C THR A 623 -13.82 -41.75 18.14
N ARG A 624 -13.71 -43.05 17.87
CA ARG A 624 -14.42 -44.10 18.62
C ARG A 624 -14.10 -44.02 20.10
N GLU A 625 -12.82 -44.08 20.43
CA GLU A 625 -12.31 -44.04 21.80
C GLU A 625 -12.67 -42.73 22.50
N VAL A 626 -12.43 -41.59 21.83
CA VAL A 626 -12.70 -40.26 22.40
C VAL A 626 -14.20 -40.07 22.64
N SER A 627 -15.07 -40.55 21.75
CA SER A 627 -16.51 -40.43 21.91
C SER A 627 -17.05 -41.23 23.10
N ALA A 628 -16.40 -42.34 23.46
CA ALA A 628 -16.78 -43.21 24.57
C ALA A 628 -16.11 -42.82 25.91
N ALA A 629 -15.03 -42.04 25.89
CA ALA A 629 -14.25 -41.72 27.07
C ALA A 629 -14.87 -40.59 27.93
N GLU A 630 -14.86 -40.72 29.25
CA GLU A 630 -15.27 -39.65 30.16
C GLU A 630 -14.05 -38.87 30.70
N PRO A 631 -14.08 -37.52 30.80
CA PRO A 631 -15.17 -36.61 30.42
C PRO A 631 -15.11 -36.12 28.95
N LYS A 632 -14.13 -36.58 28.15
CA LYS A 632 -13.84 -36.04 26.81
C LYS A 632 -14.96 -36.28 25.78
N GLY A 633 -15.70 -37.37 25.92
CA GLY A 633 -16.74 -37.85 25.01
C GLY A 633 -18.07 -37.15 25.18
N VAL A 634 -18.33 -36.53 26.35
CA VAL A 634 -19.58 -35.82 26.66
C VAL A 634 -19.92 -34.81 25.56
N ILE A 635 -18.94 -34.05 25.09
CA ILE A 635 -19.15 -33.01 24.08
C ILE A 635 -19.49 -33.61 22.69
N TRP A 636 -18.92 -34.77 22.36
CA TRP A 636 -19.22 -35.50 21.13
C TRP A 636 -20.62 -36.11 21.18
N GLN A 637 -20.96 -36.74 22.30
CA GLN A 637 -22.27 -37.35 22.52
C GLN A 637 -23.38 -36.29 22.58
N GLN A 638 -23.11 -35.10 23.13
CA GLN A 638 -24.04 -33.98 23.10
C GLN A 638 -24.30 -33.50 21.67
N PHE A 639 -23.25 -33.38 20.85
CA PHE A 639 -23.33 -32.93 19.46
C PHE A 639 -24.01 -33.96 18.54
N LEU A 640 -23.60 -35.24 18.63
CA LEU A 640 -24.00 -36.31 17.70
C LEU A 640 -25.10 -37.23 18.25
N GLY A 641 -25.49 -37.05 19.51
CA GLY A 641 -26.59 -37.76 20.15
C GLY A 641 -26.28 -39.16 20.67
N GLY A 642 -25.00 -39.52 20.80
CA GLY A 642 -24.49 -40.81 21.31
C GLY A 642 -23.03 -40.99 20.92
N THR A 643 -22.44 -42.11 21.30
CA THR A 643 -21.07 -42.48 20.89
C THR A 643 -21.01 -42.87 19.41
N GLN A 644 -19.80 -42.99 18.84
CA GLN A 644 -19.63 -43.43 17.46
C GLN A 644 -20.22 -44.83 17.23
N GLU A 645 -20.10 -45.74 18.21
CA GLU A 645 -20.63 -47.10 18.10
C GLU A 645 -22.16 -47.14 18.12
N GLU A 646 -22.81 -46.26 18.91
CA GLU A 646 -24.28 -46.18 19.00
C GLU A 646 -24.91 -45.44 17.81
N ARG A 647 -24.17 -44.51 17.20
CA ARG A 647 -24.67 -43.59 16.15
C ARG A 647 -23.77 -43.53 14.91
N PRO A 648 -23.33 -44.67 14.32
CA PRO A 648 -22.32 -44.67 13.26
C PRO A 648 -22.75 -43.90 12.00
N ALA A 649 -24.05 -43.90 11.67
CA ALA A 649 -24.59 -43.15 10.54
C ALA A 649 -24.50 -41.61 10.74
N VAL A 650 -24.68 -41.13 11.99
CA VAL A 650 -24.59 -39.71 12.30
C VAL A 650 -23.14 -39.25 12.27
N TYR A 651 -22.23 -40.05 12.82
CA TYR A 651 -20.77 -39.78 12.73
C TYR A 651 -20.28 -39.80 11.29
N LYS A 652 -20.79 -40.72 10.46
CA LYS A 652 -20.52 -40.71 9.01
C LYS A 652 -21.01 -39.40 8.40
N ALA A 653 -22.28 -39.03 8.60
CA ALA A 653 -22.84 -37.79 8.05
C ALA A 653 -22.11 -36.53 8.54
N ALA A 654 -21.58 -36.54 9.77
CA ALA A 654 -20.80 -35.43 10.30
C ALA A 654 -19.34 -35.41 9.81
N SER A 655 -18.80 -36.50 9.23
CA SER A 655 -17.39 -36.58 8.85
C SER A 655 -17.13 -35.90 7.51
N PRO A 656 -16.38 -34.78 7.44
CA PRO A 656 -16.01 -34.14 6.18
C PRO A 656 -15.41 -35.11 5.16
N LEU A 657 -14.51 -35.99 5.61
CA LEU A 657 -13.84 -36.98 4.77
C LEU A 657 -14.80 -37.88 3.95
N THR A 658 -16.02 -38.11 4.45
CA THR A 658 -16.95 -39.06 3.82
C THR A 658 -17.76 -38.46 2.67
N HIS A 659 -17.78 -37.14 2.56
CA HIS A 659 -18.48 -36.42 1.50
C HIS A 659 -17.51 -35.91 0.42
N LEU A 660 -16.21 -36.03 0.65
CA LEU A 660 -15.18 -35.47 -0.22
C LEU A 660 -15.29 -36.04 -1.64
N ASP A 661 -15.39 -35.15 -2.62
CA ASP A 661 -15.36 -35.46 -4.05
C ASP A 661 -14.52 -34.48 -4.88
N GLN A 662 -14.43 -34.73 -6.20
CA GLN A 662 -13.60 -33.95 -7.13
C GLN A 662 -14.08 -32.50 -7.40
N GLY A 663 -15.31 -32.18 -7.00
CA GLY A 663 -15.93 -30.86 -7.13
C GLY A 663 -15.68 -29.94 -5.94
N ASP A 664 -15.04 -30.44 -4.88
CA ASP A 664 -14.79 -29.68 -3.66
C ASP A 664 -13.74 -28.57 -3.87
N PRO A 665 -13.83 -27.48 -3.10
CA PRO A 665 -12.89 -26.38 -3.17
C PRO A 665 -11.52 -26.73 -2.55
N PRO A 666 -10.45 -26.03 -2.94
CA PRO A 666 -9.16 -26.14 -2.25
C PRO A 666 -9.30 -25.87 -0.75
N CYS A 667 -8.48 -26.57 0.04
CA CYS A 667 -8.52 -26.49 1.51
C CYS A 667 -7.10 -26.36 2.10
N TRP A 668 -6.83 -25.31 2.88
CA TRP A 668 -5.56 -25.16 3.59
C TRP A 668 -5.73 -25.28 5.10
N PHE A 669 -5.09 -26.28 5.69
CA PHE A 669 -5.20 -26.55 7.12
C PHE A 669 -4.18 -25.74 7.92
N ILE A 670 -4.60 -25.24 9.09
CA ILE A 670 -3.70 -24.59 10.05
C ILE A 670 -3.85 -25.27 11.41
N ALA A 671 -2.76 -25.71 12.01
CA ALA A 671 -2.76 -26.34 13.33
C ALA A 671 -1.63 -25.76 14.20
N GLY A 672 -1.81 -25.80 15.53
CA GLY A 672 -0.72 -25.53 16.45
C GLY A 672 0.22 -26.72 16.54
N GLU A 673 1.52 -26.49 16.78
CA GLU A 673 2.49 -27.57 16.98
C GLU A 673 2.12 -28.51 18.13
N HIS A 674 1.40 -28.02 19.14
CA HIS A 674 0.93 -28.81 20.28
C HIS A 674 -0.52 -29.32 20.12
N ASP A 675 -1.13 -29.16 18.95
CA ASP A 675 -2.41 -29.79 18.66
C ASP A 675 -2.29 -31.31 18.54
N ASP A 676 -3.41 -32.00 18.74
CA ASP A 676 -3.52 -33.42 18.45
C ASP A 676 -3.25 -33.67 16.95
N ALA A 677 -2.44 -34.67 16.62
CA ALA A 677 -2.06 -34.99 15.24
C ALA A 677 -3.27 -35.24 14.31
N SER A 678 -4.42 -35.66 14.86
CA SER A 678 -5.66 -35.79 14.08
C SER A 678 -6.14 -34.46 13.46
N THR A 679 -5.74 -33.32 14.03
CA THR A 679 -6.05 -31.99 13.48
C THR A 679 -5.25 -31.64 12.24
N HIS A 680 -4.18 -32.40 11.95
CA HIS A 680 -3.40 -32.23 10.72
C HIS A 680 -4.16 -32.75 9.50
N ALA A 681 -5.23 -33.53 9.66
CA ALA A 681 -6.10 -33.98 8.57
C ALA A 681 -5.35 -34.72 7.43
N ASP A 682 -4.31 -35.50 7.75
CA ASP A 682 -3.43 -36.14 6.75
C ASP A 682 -4.18 -37.02 5.75
N VAL A 683 -5.15 -37.82 6.22
CA VAL A 683 -5.96 -38.68 5.34
C VAL A 683 -6.79 -37.83 4.37
N PHE A 684 -7.45 -36.81 4.89
CA PHE A 684 -8.27 -35.88 4.12
C PHE A 684 -7.47 -35.15 3.05
N ARG A 685 -6.32 -34.58 3.41
CA ARG A 685 -5.45 -33.90 2.45
C ARG A 685 -4.91 -34.81 1.36
N ARG A 686 -4.53 -36.05 1.73
CA ARG A 686 -4.09 -37.02 0.72
C ARG A 686 -5.22 -37.34 -0.26
N GLN A 687 -6.45 -37.47 0.22
CA GLN A 687 -7.60 -37.72 -0.65
C GLN A 687 -7.92 -36.50 -1.54
N MET A 688 -7.88 -35.27 -1.01
CA MET A 688 -7.98 -34.04 -1.81
C MET A 688 -6.96 -34.03 -2.96
N ASN A 689 -5.68 -34.26 -2.63
CA ASN A 689 -4.61 -34.28 -3.62
C ASN A 689 -4.79 -35.41 -4.66
N GLN A 690 -5.33 -36.57 -4.27
CA GLN A 690 -5.67 -37.66 -5.20
C GLN A 690 -6.81 -37.27 -6.17
N HIS A 691 -7.74 -36.41 -5.74
CA HIS A 691 -8.76 -35.81 -6.59
C HIS A 691 -8.26 -34.59 -7.38
N GLY A 692 -6.97 -34.24 -7.28
CA GLY A 692 -6.39 -33.07 -7.95
C GLY A 692 -6.77 -31.74 -7.31
N ILE A 693 -7.29 -31.75 -6.09
CA ILE A 693 -7.69 -30.56 -5.34
C ILE A 693 -6.52 -30.11 -4.47
N SER A 694 -6.17 -28.83 -4.56
CA SER A 694 -5.06 -28.25 -3.79
C SER A 694 -5.34 -28.30 -2.29
N SER A 695 -4.44 -28.92 -1.53
CA SER A 695 -4.50 -28.92 -0.08
C SER A 695 -3.14 -28.99 0.61
N GLY A 696 -2.99 -28.29 1.72
CA GLY A 696 -1.73 -28.22 2.49
C GLY A 696 -1.90 -28.00 3.99
N LEU A 697 -0.78 -27.83 4.69
CA LEU A 697 -0.68 -27.60 6.13
C LEU A 697 0.21 -26.40 6.43
N THR A 698 -0.20 -25.60 7.41
CA THR A 698 0.70 -24.77 8.19
C THR A 698 0.66 -25.20 9.65
N VAL A 699 1.82 -25.57 10.20
CA VAL A 699 1.98 -25.82 11.63
C VAL A 699 2.56 -24.57 12.27
N LEU A 700 1.83 -23.95 13.18
CA LEU A 700 2.28 -22.78 13.93
C LEU A 700 3.20 -23.24 15.07
N LYS A 701 4.46 -22.84 14.97
CA LYS A 701 5.50 -23.24 15.93
C LYS A 701 5.18 -22.76 17.35
N ASP A 702 5.42 -23.63 18.32
CA ASP A 702 5.20 -23.46 19.77
C ASP A 702 3.72 -23.17 20.13
N ALA A 703 2.80 -23.27 19.17
CA ALA A 703 1.41 -22.87 19.34
C ALA A 703 0.56 -23.97 19.95
N SER A 704 -0.32 -23.58 20.89
CA SER A 704 -1.38 -24.44 21.42
C SER A 704 -2.68 -24.28 20.64
N HIS A 705 -3.67 -25.15 20.88
CA HIS A 705 -4.97 -25.14 20.19
C HIS A 705 -5.67 -23.77 20.14
N GLY A 706 -5.53 -22.96 21.19
CA GLY A 706 -6.12 -21.63 21.29
C GLY A 706 -5.29 -20.54 20.60
N PHE A 707 -4.63 -20.85 19.48
CA PHE A 707 -3.60 -19.98 18.90
C PHE A 707 -4.11 -18.62 18.44
N ILE A 708 -5.40 -18.47 18.17
CA ILE A 708 -6.03 -17.19 17.83
C ILE A 708 -5.98 -16.16 18.98
N GLY A 709 -5.74 -16.60 20.22
CA GLY A 709 -5.71 -15.73 21.40
C GLY A 709 -4.35 -15.05 21.66
N LYS A 710 -3.30 -15.40 20.90
CA LYS A 710 -1.97 -14.80 21.03
C LYS A 710 -1.55 -14.12 19.73
N GLN A 711 -1.14 -12.86 19.82
CA GLN A 711 -0.87 -12.00 18.66
C GLN A 711 0.14 -12.63 17.69
N VAL A 712 1.24 -13.19 18.20
CA VAL A 712 2.31 -13.78 17.35
C VAL A 712 1.84 -14.93 16.48
N TRP A 713 0.92 -15.76 16.98
CA TRP A 713 0.36 -16.88 16.21
C TRP A 713 -0.83 -16.43 15.38
N PHE A 714 -1.60 -15.46 15.89
CA PHE A 714 -2.69 -14.84 15.15
C PHE A 714 -2.19 -14.17 13.87
N ASP A 715 -1.10 -13.39 13.92
CA ASP A 715 -0.55 -12.71 12.75
C ASP A 715 -0.08 -13.71 11.69
N GLN A 716 0.66 -14.75 12.09
CA GLN A 716 1.10 -15.82 11.19
C GLN A 716 -0.08 -16.59 10.57
N MET A 717 -1.10 -16.88 11.38
CA MET A 717 -2.31 -17.56 10.92
C MET A 717 -3.05 -16.70 9.88
N VAL A 718 -3.27 -15.41 10.16
CA VAL A 718 -3.99 -14.52 9.26
C VAL A 718 -3.20 -14.32 7.96
N GLU A 719 -1.87 -14.18 8.03
CA GLU A 719 -1.03 -14.08 6.83
C GLU A 719 -1.15 -15.31 5.94
N LYS A 720 -1.13 -16.53 6.50
CA LYS A 720 -1.29 -17.75 5.71
C LYS A 720 -2.70 -17.97 5.20
N ALA A 721 -3.72 -17.62 5.98
CA ALA A 721 -5.09 -17.63 5.49
C ALA A 721 -5.27 -16.66 4.31
N ASP A 722 -4.76 -15.43 4.42
CA ASP A 722 -4.85 -14.42 3.36
C ASP A 722 -4.14 -14.86 2.08
N GLN A 723 -2.91 -15.35 2.19
CA GLN A 723 -2.16 -15.85 1.03
C GLN A 723 -2.94 -16.94 0.29
N PHE A 724 -3.42 -17.95 1.02
CA PHE A 724 -4.16 -19.05 0.42
C PHE A 724 -5.48 -18.60 -0.21
N LEU A 725 -6.22 -17.71 0.46
CA LEU A 725 -7.50 -17.20 -0.06
C LEU A 725 -7.28 -16.37 -1.34
N LYS A 726 -6.25 -15.51 -1.40
CA LYS A 726 -5.86 -14.79 -2.62
C LYS A 726 -5.55 -15.75 -3.76
N ASP A 727 -4.73 -16.77 -3.50
CA ASP A 727 -4.36 -17.76 -4.52
C ASP A 727 -5.59 -18.54 -5.01
N SER A 728 -6.55 -18.80 -4.13
CA SER A 728 -7.77 -19.55 -4.47
C SER A 728 -8.82 -18.72 -5.21
N PHE A 729 -8.93 -17.42 -4.92
CA PHE A 729 -9.88 -16.53 -5.59
C PHE A 729 -9.30 -15.85 -6.85
N GLY A 730 -7.98 -15.69 -6.95
CA GLY A 730 -7.30 -15.01 -8.05
C GLY A 730 -6.90 -15.90 -9.23
N GLY A 731 -7.16 -17.21 -9.16
CA GLY A 731 -6.86 -18.14 -10.24
C GLY A 731 -7.93 -18.12 -11.33
N GLU A 732 -7.68 -17.40 -12.43
CA GLU A 732 -8.29 -17.76 -13.72
C GLU A 732 -7.88 -19.22 -14.02
N LYS A 733 -8.86 -20.12 -14.20
CA LYS A 733 -8.64 -21.47 -14.73
C LYS A 733 -8.49 -21.45 -16.24
#